data_AF-A0A7Y5IVJ6-F1
#
_entry.id   AF-A0A7Y5IVJ6-F1
#
_cell.length_a   1.000
_cell.length_b   1.000
_cell.length_c   1.000
_cell.angle_alpha   90.00
_cell.angle_beta   90.00
_cell.angle_gamma   90.00
#
_symmetry.space_group_name_H-M   'P 1'
#
loop_
_entity.id
_entity.type
_entity.pdbx_description
1 polymer ?
#
loop_
_entity_poly.entity_id
_entity_poly.type
_entity_poly.pdbx_seq_one_letter_code
_entity_poly.pdbx_strand_id
1 'polypeptide(L)'
;MSHPSPRPLTSLFLAFLIPFYASLAARAADPAHVLFLIGEDEYKSEVTMPGIAKELESRFGMKTTLLHDKNMTSVWKPEAGKRLNDMPGLEALKDADLLVVYMRFRTFPEEQVKSLQEYLDSGKPIVAFRTSTHAFNYASGDPLAEHWNAFGARVLGAPWIHHYGHESSTDVSVAPGAEGNPILSGVDPSFHVRSWLYQVRPEYPPKDAEILLIGKSVGPSQKPEAERDLNPVAWTRTHPGGGKVFMTTIGHPEDFEVPAFRRLVFNGIHWALGKPILPESAKEKHGSLQFELQDGDRVALIGENLLDRERYDGYIETLLTLRFPGRGIRFRNYSWAGDTVRIQARPLNFGELETHLEPFQPNVFILAYGMNSAFDQGVEGIPEFLAGYTSILARARAFNPREIALLSPITLEDLGPPLPDQSSRNRILAEYRSAISGLAREQGCRFVDLCDLSPQGSAEREFLTENGIHLNARGYWRAANRVLEQLGLQGPGLRLEVDARRGSATLAGKAIPKVERGPEGVELAVDFPFLPPPMVPPSQVWRKGSDKGREPPGCALLRVEGLEPGKYTVAFNGKAPELTLPSEFLEKGVTLPTPFGAEEQTEQVRRLVVEKNQLFFFRWRAHNGEYIYGRRSKSSGDPDGQGNAGNDQFPAEMAEFERLIAEKEAEISRLAVPEPVRVSLRKKDDPN
;
A
#
# COMPACT_ATOMS: atom_id res chain seq x y z
N MET A 1 37.69 -35.96 71.28
CA MET A 1 38.67 -37.01 70.95
C MET A 1 38.23 -37.68 69.66
N SER A 2 39.15 -37.75 68.69
CA SER A 2 39.18 -38.61 67.50
C SER A 2 37.92 -38.70 66.62
N HIS A 3 37.91 -37.86 65.57
CA HIS A 3 37.07 -38.03 64.37
C HIS A 3 37.38 -39.35 63.65
N PRO A 4 36.36 -40.16 63.30
CA PRO A 4 36.51 -41.21 62.31
C PRO A 4 35.84 -40.81 60.98
N SER A 5 36.63 -40.89 59.92
CA SER A 5 36.26 -40.80 58.50
C SER A 5 35.16 -41.80 58.11
N PRO A 6 34.10 -41.39 57.38
CA PRO A 6 33.15 -42.33 56.80
C PRO A 6 33.55 -42.81 55.40
N ARG A 7 33.21 -44.08 55.16
CA ARG A 7 33.49 -44.96 54.02
C ARG A 7 32.79 -44.51 52.71
N PRO A 8 33.28 -44.92 51.53
CA PRO A 8 32.65 -44.61 50.25
C PRO A 8 31.49 -45.59 49.96
N LEU A 9 30.35 -45.06 49.53
CA LEU A 9 29.22 -45.81 48.98
C LEU A 9 29.05 -45.43 47.50
N THR A 10 29.44 -46.37 46.64
CA THR A 10 28.89 -46.68 45.30
C THR A 10 27.92 -45.67 44.68
N SER A 11 28.39 -44.94 43.67
CA SER A 11 27.54 -44.31 42.64
C SER A 11 27.63 -45.14 41.34
N LEU A 12 26.48 -45.65 40.89
CA LEU A 12 26.28 -46.18 39.54
C LEU A 12 26.31 -44.99 38.56
N PHE A 13 27.37 -44.91 37.74
CA PHE A 13 27.37 -44.09 36.52
C PHE A 13 27.20 -45.03 35.33
N LEU A 14 26.03 -44.99 34.68
CA LEU A 14 25.83 -45.60 33.37
C LEU A 14 26.37 -44.63 32.31
N ALA A 15 27.49 -44.99 31.70
CA ALA A 15 27.98 -44.37 30.48
C ALA A 15 27.27 -45.00 29.27
N PHE A 16 26.45 -44.22 28.55
CA PHE A 16 26.07 -44.54 27.18
C PHE A 16 26.94 -43.74 26.22
N LEU A 17 27.86 -44.45 25.57
CA LEU A 17 28.57 -44.03 24.37
C LEU A 17 27.57 -43.80 23.24
N ILE A 18 27.39 -42.55 22.81
CA ILE A 18 26.78 -42.21 21.52
C ILE A 18 27.93 -42.03 20.52
N PRO A 19 27.95 -42.75 19.39
CA PRO A 19 29.01 -42.64 18.41
C PRO A 19 28.95 -41.33 17.65
N PHE A 20 30.14 -40.81 17.40
CA PHE A 20 30.52 -39.67 16.57
C PHE A 20 29.63 -39.52 15.31
N TYR A 21 29.08 -38.31 15.13
CA TYR A 21 28.38 -37.87 13.94
C TYR A 21 29.24 -38.09 12.68
N ALA A 22 28.78 -38.96 11.78
CA ALA A 22 29.14 -38.84 10.37
C ALA A 22 28.43 -37.59 9.83
N SER A 23 29.20 -36.53 9.62
CA SER A 23 28.79 -35.37 8.83
C SER A 23 28.54 -35.81 7.39
N LEU A 24 27.31 -36.19 7.08
CA LEU A 24 26.77 -36.09 5.74
C LEU A 24 26.53 -34.60 5.51
N ALA A 25 27.54 -33.91 4.97
CA ALA A 25 27.33 -32.66 4.30
C ALA A 25 26.31 -32.93 3.18
N ALA A 26 25.03 -32.63 3.43
CA ALA A 26 24.06 -32.45 2.38
C ALA A 26 24.62 -31.35 1.49
N ARG A 27 25.14 -31.74 0.32
CA ARG A 27 25.53 -30.81 -0.74
C ARG A 27 24.29 -29.96 -1.00
N ALA A 28 24.33 -28.67 -0.67
CA ALA A 28 23.24 -27.76 -0.98
C ALA A 28 22.97 -27.92 -2.48
N ALA A 29 21.74 -28.32 -2.84
CA ALA A 29 21.35 -28.40 -4.23
C ALA A 29 21.56 -27.02 -4.86
N ASP A 30 22.10 -26.97 -6.08
CA ASP A 30 22.32 -25.69 -6.76
C ASP A 30 20.99 -24.92 -6.84
N PRO A 31 21.00 -23.59 -6.58
CA PRO A 31 19.81 -22.75 -6.70
C PRO A 31 19.16 -22.90 -8.07
N ALA A 32 17.84 -23.08 -8.11
CA ALA A 32 17.12 -23.14 -9.38
C ALA A 32 17.30 -21.83 -10.15
N HIS A 33 17.63 -21.91 -11.43
CA HIS A 33 17.91 -20.76 -12.27
C HIS A 33 16.67 -20.36 -13.08
N VAL A 34 16.10 -19.20 -12.75
CA VAL A 34 14.95 -18.61 -13.45
C VAL A 34 15.43 -17.53 -14.40
N LEU A 35 15.19 -17.71 -15.70
CA LEU A 35 15.56 -16.76 -16.73
C LEU A 35 14.34 -15.99 -17.21
N PHE A 36 14.40 -14.66 -17.19
CA PHE A 36 13.33 -13.75 -17.61
C PHE A 36 13.63 -13.20 -19.00
N LEU A 37 12.70 -13.35 -19.93
CA LEU A 37 12.69 -12.63 -21.20
C LEU A 37 11.73 -11.45 -21.10
N ILE A 38 12.31 -10.26 -21.11
CA ILE A 38 11.62 -8.98 -20.93
C ILE A 38 11.65 -8.25 -22.26
N GLY A 39 10.48 -8.14 -22.87
CA GLY A 39 10.34 -7.58 -24.22
C GLY A 39 8.90 -7.16 -24.48
N GLU A 40 8.30 -6.51 -23.50
CA GLU A 40 6.94 -5.96 -23.58
C GLU A 40 6.98 -4.52 -23.06
N ASP A 41 6.46 -3.60 -23.86
CA ASP A 41 6.62 -2.14 -23.76
C ASP A 41 5.31 -1.35 -23.51
N GLU A 42 4.13 -1.98 -23.52
CA GLU A 42 2.86 -1.32 -23.13
C GLU A 42 2.62 -1.36 -21.63
N TYR A 43 3.04 -2.43 -21.00
CA TYR A 43 2.92 -2.70 -19.56
C TYR A 43 4.28 -2.61 -18.86
N LYS A 44 5.30 -2.11 -19.56
CA LYS A 44 6.63 -1.82 -19.01
C LYS A 44 7.18 -3.00 -18.20
N SER A 45 7.27 -4.15 -18.85
CA SER A 45 7.77 -5.39 -18.22
C SER A 45 9.17 -5.23 -17.59
N GLU A 46 9.98 -4.30 -18.10
CA GLU A 46 11.28 -3.87 -17.58
C GLU A 46 11.21 -3.20 -16.21
N VAL A 47 10.06 -2.70 -15.80
CA VAL A 47 9.83 -2.12 -14.47
C VAL A 47 9.34 -3.18 -13.49
N THR A 48 8.48 -4.09 -13.94
CA THR A 48 7.79 -5.06 -13.05
C THR A 48 8.62 -6.31 -12.76
N MET A 49 9.26 -6.88 -13.78
CA MET A 49 9.97 -8.16 -13.68
C MET A 49 11.22 -8.13 -12.78
N PRO A 50 12.03 -7.03 -12.70
CA PRO A 50 13.11 -6.93 -11.72
C PRO A 50 12.64 -7.09 -10.28
N GLY A 51 11.46 -6.58 -9.94
CA GLY A 51 10.87 -6.74 -8.60
C GLY A 51 10.56 -8.21 -8.28
N ILE A 52 9.96 -8.94 -9.22
CA ILE A 52 9.67 -10.37 -9.07
C ILE A 52 10.96 -11.18 -8.97
N ALA A 53 11.95 -10.88 -9.83
CA ALA A 53 13.23 -11.58 -9.82
C ALA A 53 13.98 -11.39 -8.50
N LYS A 54 14.09 -10.15 -8.00
CA LYS A 54 14.70 -9.86 -6.68
C LYS A 54 14.00 -10.61 -5.55
N GLU A 55 12.70 -10.81 -5.66
CA GLU A 55 11.92 -11.54 -4.68
C GLU A 55 12.17 -13.05 -4.72
N LEU A 56 12.31 -13.63 -5.92
CA LEU A 56 12.78 -15.02 -6.11
C LEU A 56 14.16 -15.25 -5.49
N GLU A 57 15.07 -14.31 -5.65
CA GLU A 57 16.41 -14.39 -5.06
C GLU A 57 16.36 -14.27 -3.53
N SER A 58 15.77 -13.19 -3.01
CA SER A 58 15.81 -12.86 -1.60
C SER A 58 14.93 -13.74 -0.72
N ARG A 59 13.74 -14.14 -1.19
CA ARG A 59 12.79 -14.94 -0.40
C ARG A 59 12.88 -16.43 -0.65
N PHE A 60 13.23 -16.82 -1.88
CA PHE A 60 13.15 -18.21 -2.32
C PHE A 60 14.51 -18.82 -2.66
N GLY A 61 15.60 -18.05 -2.55
CA GLY A 61 16.96 -18.52 -2.77
C GLY A 61 17.20 -19.04 -4.19
N MET A 62 16.46 -18.52 -5.17
CA MET A 62 16.64 -18.87 -6.59
C MET A 62 17.71 -17.97 -7.21
N LYS A 63 18.34 -18.44 -8.28
CA LYS A 63 19.20 -17.60 -9.13
C LYS A 63 18.33 -16.99 -10.22
N THR A 64 18.45 -15.69 -10.49
CA THR A 64 17.72 -15.08 -11.61
C THR A 64 18.65 -14.49 -12.68
N THR A 65 18.16 -14.41 -13.91
CA THR A 65 18.83 -13.71 -15.00
C THR A 65 17.78 -12.99 -15.82
N LEU A 66 17.95 -11.68 -16.02
CA LEU A 66 17.01 -10.86 -16.75
C LEU A 66 17.63 -10.50 -18.10
N LEU A 67 16.99 -10.93 -19.17
CA LEU A 67 17.36 -10.56 -20.53
C LEU A 67 16.35 -9.54 -21.05
N HIS A 68 16.84 -8.36 -21.36
CA HIS A 68 16.05 -7.27 -21.92
C HIS A 68 16.27 -7.19 -23.42
N ASP A 69 15.20 -6.94 -24.14
CA ASP A 69 15.27 -6.57 -25.55
C ASP A 69 15.87 -5.16 -25.69
N LYS A 70 17.04 -5.07 -26.32
CA LYS A 70 17.74 -3.79 -26.54
C LYS A 70 16.97 -2.81 -27.42
N ASN A 71 16.05 -3.30 -28.25
CA ASN A 71 15.30 -2.51 -29.22
C ASN A 71 13.86 -2.22 -28.76
N MET A 72 13.64 -2.24 -27.45
CA MET A 72 12.36 -1.83 -26.86
C MET A 72 12.01 -0.40 -27.27
N THR A 73 10.98 -0.27 -28.10
CA THR A 73 10.42 1.00 -28.57
C THR A 73 8.93 0.99 -28.29
N SER A 74 8.35 2.06 -27.74
CA SER A 74 6.94 2.13 -27.30
C SER A 74 5.95 2.25 -28.47
N VAL A 75 6.00 1.30 -29.41
CA VAL A 75 5.16 1.29 -30.60
C VAL A 75 3.94 0.40 -30.34
N TRP A 76 2.78 1.04 -30.24
CA TRP A 76 1.49 0.43 -29.93
C TRP A 76 1.10 -0.77 -30.82
N LYS A 77 1.39 -0.70 -32.13
CA LYS A 77 1.13 -1.81 -33.06
C LYS A 77 2.12 -1.75 -34.22
N PRO A 78 3.28 -2.41 -34.11
CA PRO A 78 4.25 -2.43 -35.19
C PRO A 78 3.70 -3.22 -36.38
N GLU A 79 4.08 -2.80 -37.59
CA GLU A 79 3.91 -3.63 -38.78
C GLU A 79 4.65 -4.97 -38.62
N ALA A 80 4.06 -6.06 -39.10
CA ALA A 80 4.66 -7.39 -39.01
C ALA A 80 6.06 -7.42 -39.65
N GLY A 81 7.02 -8.02 -38.97
CA GLY A 81 8.42 -8.09 -39.42
C GLY A 81 9.23 -6.80 -39.23
N LYS A 82 8.64 -5.69 -38.77
CA LYS A 82 9.36 -4.40 -38.64
C LYS A 82 9.99 -4.15 -37.27
N ARG A 83 9.64 -4.95 -36.26
CA ARG A 83 10.17 -4.79 -34.89
C ARG A 83 11.33 -5.74 -34.65
N LEU A 84 12.50 -5.39 -35.17
CA LEU A 84 13.75 -6.13 -34.95
C LEU A 84 14.15 -6.10 -33.48
N ASN A 85 14.43 -7.25 -32.89
CA ASN A 85 14.88 -7.34 -31.50
C ASN A 85 16.24 -7.99 -31.43
N ASP A 86 16.97 -7.61 -30.40
CA ASP A 86 18.22 -8.24 -30.03
C ASP A 86 18.21 -8.46 -28.53
N MET A 87 18.13 -9.73 -28.14
CA MET A 87 18.17 -10.16 -26.76
C MET A 87 19.52 -10.84 -26.47
N PRO A 88 20.57 -10.07 -26.15
CA PRO A 88 21.87 -10.64 -25.84
C PRO A 88 21.78 -11.54 -24.59
N GLY A 89 22.57 -12.62 -24.54
CA GLY A 89 22.60 -13.51 -23.38
C GLY A 89 21.65 -14.70 -23.46
N LEU A 90 20.96 -14.92 -24.59
CA LEU A 90 20.04 -16.06 -24.77
C LEU A 90 20.72 -17.43 -24.63
N GLU A 91 22.05 -17.51 -24.77
CA GLU A 91 22.82 -18.72 -24.46
C GLU A 91 22.62 -19.22 -23.02
N ALA A 92 22.22 -18.34 -22.09
CA ALA A 92 21.89 -18.70 -20.71
C ALA A 92 20.64 -19.61 -20.60
N LEU A 93 19.83 -19.75 -21.64
CA LEU A 93 18.72 -20.72 -21.70
C LEU A 93 19.18 -22.17 -21.49
N LYS A 94 20.43 -22.49 -21.85
CA LYS A 94 21.00 -23.84 -21.66
C LYS A 94 21.00 -24.24 -20.18
N ASP A 95 21.31 -23.28 -19.31
CA ASP A 95 21.47 -23.49 -17.87
C ASP A 95 20.20 -23.15 -17.07
N ALA A 96 19.21 -22.51 -17.68
CA ALA A 96 17.97 -22.14 -17.01
C ALA A 96 17.10 -23.37 -16.68
N ASP A 97 16.50 -23.40 -15.49
CA ASP A 97 15.52 -24.41 -15.05
C ASP A 97 14.08 -23.97 -15.32
N LEU A 98 13.84 -22.66 -15.45
CA LEU A 98 12.54 -22.08 -15.78
C LEU A 98 12.74 -20.85 -16.65
N LEU A 99 11.86 -20.72 -17.65
CA LEU A 99 11.76 -19.55 -18.50
C LEU A 99 10.52 -18.75 -18.13
N VAL A 100 10.72 -17.50 -17.73
CA VAL A 100 9.64 -16.52 -17.55
C VAL A 100 9.58 -15.65 -18.80
N VAL A 101 8.41 -15.58 -19.44
CA VAL A 101 8.21 -14.80 -20.67
C VAL A 101 7.23 -13.66 -20.41
N TYR A 102 7.68 -12.43 -20.64
CA TYR A 102 6.80 -11.27 -20.76
C TYR A 102 7.20 -10.45 -22.00
N MET A 103 6.63 -10.83 -23.15
CA MET A 103 7.04 -10.32 -24.47
C MET A 103 5.85 -10.01 -25.36
N ARG A 104 6.06 -9.13 -26.36
CA ARG A 104 5.02 -8.78 -27.34
C ARG A 104 5.55 -8.42 -28.72
N PHE A 105 4.98 -9.00 -29.77
CA PHE A 105 5.21 -8.62 -31.17
C PHE A 105 6.69 -8.54 -31.59
N ARG A 106 7.51 -9.46 -31.11
CA ARG A 106 8.94 -9.52 -31.40
C ARG A 106 9.26 -10.35 -32.66
N THR A 107 10.31 -9.97 -33.35
CA THR A 107 11.03 -10.80 -34.33
C THR A 107 12.47 -10.94 -33.88
N PHE A 108 12.92 -12.18 -33.71
CA PHE A 108 14.26 -12.53 -33.29
C PHE A 108 15.06 -13.01 -34.50
N PRO A 109 16.38 -12.78 -34.55
CA PRO A 109 17.25 -13.45 -35.49
C PRO A 109 17.15 -14.97 -35.36
N GLU A 110 17.39 -15.69 -36.47
CA GLU A 110 17.24 -17.15 -36.54
C GLU A 110 18.04 -17.88 -35.44
N GLU A 111 19.26 -17.43 -35.13
CA GLU A 111 20.10 -18.00 -34.07
C GLU A 111 19.49 -17.85 -32.65
N GLN A 112 18.81 -16.74 -32.38
CA GLN A 112 18.15 -16.48 -31.09
C GLN A 112 16.88 -17.33 -30.95
N VAL A 113 16.13 -17.47 -32.05
CA VAL A 113 14.98 -18.38 -32.16
C VAL A 113 15.39 -19.83 -31.95
N LYS A 114 16.54 -20.25 -32.49
CA LYS A 114 17.05 -21.61 -32.31
C LYS A 114 17.30 -21.93 -30.83
N SER A 115 17.88 -20.99 -30.08
CA SER A 115 18.09 -21.17 -28.63
C SER A 115 16.77 -21.35 -27.85
N LEU A 116 15.72 -20.62 -28.23
CA LEU A 116 14.38 -20.81 -27.67
C LEU A 116 13.76 -22.15 -28.05
N GLN A 117 13.97 -22.60 -29.30
CA GLN A 117 13.50 -23.90 -29.76
C GLN A 117 14.19 -25.04 -28.99
N GLU A 118 15.52 -24.98 -28.82
CA GLU A 118 16.28 -25.95 -28.03
C GLU A 118 15.79 -26.01 -26.57
N TYR A 119 15.46 -24.85 -25.97
CA TYR A 119 14.86 -24.82 -24.64
C TYR A 119 13.49 -25.53 -24.60
N LEU A 120 12.62 -25.28 -25.58
CA LEU A 120 11.32 -25.96 -25.68
C LEU A 120 11.50 -27.48 -25.87
N ASP A 121 12.39 -27.90 -26.77
CA ASP A 121 12.64 -29.31 -27.07
C ASP A 121 13.24 -30.07 -25.88
N SER A 122 13.89 -29.37 -24.96
CA SER A 122 14.38 -29.94 -23.70
C SER A 122 13.27 -30.25 -22.67
N GLY A 123 12.03 -29.87 -22.94
CA GLY A 123 10.88 -30.14 -22.05
C GLY A 123 10.89 -29.32 -20.76
N LYS A 124 11.66 -28.24 -20.70
CA LYS A 124 11.74 -27.35 -19.53
C LYS A 124 10.49 -26.46 -19.40
N PRO A 125 10.14 -26.03 -18.17
CA PRO A 125 8.90 -25.32 -17.91
C PRO A 125 8.91 -23.85 -18.36
N ILE A 126 7.71 -23.28 -18.51
CA ILE A 126 7.48 -21.87 -18.86
C ILE A 126 6.45 -21.24 -17.91
N VAL A 127 6.71 -20.01 -17.48
CA VAL A 127 5.72 -19.10 -16.89
C VAL A 127 5.55 -17.91 -17.82
N ALA A 128 4.32 -17.58 -18.20
CA ALA A 128 4.08 -16.51 -19.17
C ALA A 128 2.97 -15.56 -18.73
N PHE A 129 3.15 -14.29 -19.13
CA PHE A 129 2.24 -13.20 -18.78
C PHE A 129 1.62 -12.57 -20.01
N ARG A 130 0.31 -12.33 -19.93
CA ARG A 130 -0.46 -11.36 -20.71
C ARG A 130 -0.17 -11.39 -22.21
N THR A 131 0.62 -10.44 -22.68
CA THR A 131 0.92 -10.23 -24.11
C THR A 131 1.77 -11.33 -24.71
N SER A 132 2.34 -12.22 -23.89
CA SER A 132 3.11 -13.37 -24.36
C SER A 132 2.28 -14.32 -25.24
N THR A 133 0.93 -14.25 -25.16
CA THR A 133 -0.01 -14.84 -26.14
C THR A 133 0.26 -14.43 -27.60
N HIS A 134 0.94 -13.32 -27.79
CA HIS A 134 1.37 -12.76 -29.06
C HIS A 134 2.80 -12.22 -28.95
N ALA A 135 3.67 -13.02 -28.32
CA ALA A 135 5.09 -12.69 -28.12
C ALA A 135 5.83 -12.37 -29.44
N PHE A 136 5.42 -12.98 -30.56
CA PHE A 136 6.08 -12.83 -31.86
C PHE A 136 5.16 -12.30 -32.96
N ASN A 137 5.73 -11.57 -33.93
CA ASN A 137 5.02 -11.01 -35.09
C ASN A 137 5.91 -10.86 -36.34
N TYR A 138 6.33 -11.98 -36.92
CA TYR A 138 7.06 -12.05 -38.19
C TYR A 138 6.15 -11.75 -39.39
N ALA A 139 6.73 -11.22 -40.46
CA ALA A 139 6.01 -10.90 -41.69
C ALA A 139 5.54 -12.16 -42.44
N SER A 140 4.47 -12.03 -43.22
CA SER A 140 4.02 -13.10 -44.11
C SER A 140 5.11 -13.48 -45.12
N GLY A 141 5.42 -14.76 -45.25
CA GLY A 141 6.49 -15.29 -46.10
C GLY A 141 7.86 -15.44 -45.42
N ASP A 142 8.01 -14.96 -44.18
CA ASP A 142 9.19 -15.28 -43.36
C ASP A 142 9.14 -16.77 -42.94
N PRO A 143 10.24 -17.54 -43.10
CA PRO A 143 10.28 -18.96 -42.71
C PRO A 143 9.91 -19.23 -41.25
N LEU A 144 10.09 -18.25 -40.36
CA LEU A 144 9.82 -18.35 -38.93
C LEU A 144 8.36 -18.01 -38.57
N ALA A 145 7.62 -17.37 -39.48
CA ALA A 145 6.32 -16.78 -39.16
C ALA A 145 5.26 -17.81 -38.75
N GLU A 146 5.13 -18.92 -39.48
CA GLU A 146 4.12 -19.95 -39.19
C GLU A 146 4.30 -20.52 -37.78
N HIS A 147 5.55 -20.84 -37.42
CA HIS A 147 5.86 -21.51 -36.17
C HIS A 147 5.88 -20.58 -34.95
N TRP A 148 6.42 -19.36 -35.10
CA TRP A 148 6.63 -18.44 -33.99
C TRP A 148 5.47 -17.48 -33.75
N ASN A 149 4.76 -17.03 -34.78
CA ASN A 149 3.53 -16.25 -34.56
C ASN A 149 2.45 -17.11 -33.89
N ALA A 150 2.52 -18.44 -34.06
CA ALA A 150 1.65 -19.41 -33.38
C ALA A 150 2.09 -19.74 -31.94
N PHE A 151 3.18 -19.16 -31.41
CA PHE A 151 3.73 -19.49 -30.09
C PHE A 151 2.69 -19.45 -28.96
N GLY A 152 1.86 -18.40 -28.89
CA GLY A 152 0.83 -18.28 -27.85
C GLY A 152 -0.19 -19.43 -27.89
N ALA A 153 -0.71 -19.77 -29.07
CA ALA A 153 -1.63 -20.89 -29.22
C ALA A 153 -0.95 -22.24 -28.97
N ARG A 154 0.20 -22.47 -29.61
CA ARG A 154 0.92 -23.75 -29.60
C ARG A 154 1.52 -24.08 -28.24
N VAL A 155 2.22 -23.13 -27.63
CA VAL A 155 2.98 -23.32 -26.38
C VAL A 155 2.14 -22.90 -25.18
N LEU A 156 1.61 -21.67 -25.18
CA LEU A 156 0.93 -21.12 -23.99
C LEU A 156 -0.52 -21.55 -23.86
N GLY A 157 -1.15 -21.98 -24.95
CA GLY A 157 -2.54 -22.47 -24.96
C GLY A 157 -3.59 -21.45 -25.35
N ALA A 158 -3.23 -20.24 -25.79
CA ALA A 158 -4.19 -19.32 -26.40
C ALA A 158 -3.48 -18.26 -27.28
N PRO A 159 -4.00 -17.96 -28.48
CA PRO A 159 -3.57 -16.79 -29.25
C PRO A 159 -4.23 -15.51 -28.71
N TRP A 160 -3.64 -14.36 -29.01
CA TRP A 160 -4.32 -13.07 -28.83
C TRP A 160 -5.37 -12.80 -29.91
N ILE A 161 -6.46 -12.12 -29.53
CA ILE A 161 -7.55 -11.77 -30.44
C ILE A 161 -7.90 -10.29 -30.28
N HIS A 162 -8.47 -9.93 -29.13
CA HIS A 162 -8.76 -8.56 -28.72
C HIS A 162 -9.09 -8.53 -27.22
N HIS A 163 -9.36 -7.34 -26.69
CA HIS A 163 -9.73 -7.11 -25.29
C HIS A 163 -10.91 -6.13 -25.18
N TYR A 164 -11.53 -6.06 -24.01
CA TYR A 164 -12.74 -5.25 -23.77
C TYR A 164 -12.46 -3.76 -23.46
N GLY A 165 -11.48 -3.16 -24.14
CA GLY A 165 -11.09 -1.75 -23.98
C GLY A 165 -9.95 -1.50 -22.97
N HIS A 166 -9.28 -0.34 -23.05
CA HIS A 166 -8.13 0.01 -22.19
C HIS A 166 -8.53 0.64 -20.86
N GLU A 167 -9.76 1.16 -20.78
CA GLU A 167 -10.33 1.77 -19.59
C GLU A 167 -11.01 0.75 -18.67
N SER A 168 -11.17 -0.50 -19.13
CA SER A 168 -11.77 -1.56 -18.33
C SER A 168 -10.77 -2.23 -17.41
N SER A 169 -11.31 -2.84 -16.36
CA SER A 169 -10.58 -3.69 -15.41
C SER A 169 -11.25 -5.08 -15.34
N THR A 170 -10.76 -5.95 -14.45
CA THR A 170 -11.24 -7.34 -14.38
C THR A 170 -11.48 -7.76 -12.92
N ASP A 171 -12.69 -8.25 -12.64
CA ASP A 171 -12.96 -9.07 -11.46
C ASP A 171 -12.55 -10.51 -11.76
N VAL A 172 -11.70 -11.08 -10.91
CA VAL A 172 -11.14 -12.43 -11.05
C VAL A 172 -11.72 -13.32 -9.97
N SER A 173 -12.10 -14.54 -10.35
CA SER A 173 -12.51 -15.58 -9.41
C SER A 173 -11.94 -16.94 -9.77
N VAL A 174 -11.90 -17.84 -8.78
CA VAL A 174 -11.50 -19.23 -9.00
C VAL A 174 -12.45 -19.92 -9.98
N ALA A 175 -11.87 -20.63 -10.95
CA ALA A 175 -12.64 -21.39 -11.92
C ALA A 175 -13.33 -22.58 -11.21
N PRO A 176 -14.60 -22.89 -11.55
CA PRO A 176 -15.31 -24.01 -10.96
C PRO A 176 -14.52 -25.32 -11.09
N GLY A 177 -14.28 -26.00 -9.96
CA GLY A 177 -13.53 -27.27 -9.92
C GLY A 177 -12.02 -27.13 -9.76
N ALA A 178 -11.48 -25.91 -9.76
CA ALA A 178 -10.05 -25.65 -9.55
C ALA A 178 -9.68 -25.41 -8.08
N GLU A 179 -10.64 -25.39 -7.14
CA GLU A 179 -10.44 -24.94 -5.75
C GLU A 179 -9.38 -25.76 -5.00
N GLY A 180 -9.18 -27.03 -5.38
CA GLY A 180 -8.16 -27.91 -4.82
C GLY A 180 -6.77 -27.79 -5.46
N ASN A 181 -6.60 -26.95 -6.49
CA ASN A 181 -5.34 -26.84 -7.21
C ASN A 181 -4.27 -26.20 -6.30
N PRO A 182 -3.07 -26.80 -6.19
CA PRO A 182 -2.05 -26.32 -5.28
C PRO A 182 -1.58 -24.90 -5.61
N ILE A 183 -1.64 -24.45 -6.88
CA ILE A 183 -1.28 -23.08 -7.28
C ILE A 183 -2.18 -22.03 -6.61
N LEU A 184 -3.41 -22.39 -6.26
CA LEU A 184 -4.36 -21.48 -5.60
C LEU A 184 -4.18 -21.42 -4.08
N SER A 185 -3.20 -22.14 -3.51
CA SER A 185 -2.96 -22.14 -2.06
C SER A 185 -2.59 -20.75 -1.51
N GLY A 186 -3.49 -20.18 -0.70
CA GLY A 186 -3.37 -18.85 -0.12
C GLY A 186 -3.65 -17.70 -1.10
N VAL A 187 -4.20 -17.99 -2.28
CA VAL A 187 -4.73 -16.98 -3.21
C VAL A 187 -6.17 -16.68 -2.79
N ASP A 188 -6.53 -15.41 -2.67
CA ASP A 188 -7.92 -15.02 -2.39
C ASP A 188 -8.83 -15.57 -3.51
N PRO A 189 -9.92 -16.30 -3.19
CA PRO A 189 -10.80 -16.88 -4.19
C PRO A 189 -11.46 -15.86 -5.12
N SER A 190 -11.48 -14.58 -4.75
CA SER A 190 -11.98 -13.49 -5.60
C SER A 190 -11.16 -12.22 -5.38
N PHE A 191 -10.70 -11.57 -6.46
CA PHE A 191 -9.93 -10.32 -6.36
C PHE A 191 -10.09 -9.47 -7.61
N HIS A 192 -9.81 -8.17 -7.48
CA HIS A 192 -9.87 -7.21 -8.59
C HIS A 192 -8.47 -6.90 -9.13
N VAL A 193 -8.35 -6.75 -10.44
CA VAL A 193 -7.08 -6.38 -11.10
C VAL A 193 -7.31 -5.29 -12.14
N ARG A 194 -6.30 -4.44 -12.35
CA ARG A 194 -6.32 -3.35 -13.33
C ARG A 194 -6.36 -3.87 -14.76
N SER A 195 -5.80 -5.05 -15.00
CA SER A 195 -5.89 -5.74 -16.30
C SER A 195 -7.25 -5.56 -16.99
N TRP A 196 -7.24 -5.06 -18.21
CA TRP A 196 -8.38 -5.27 -19.10
C TRP A 196 -8.46 -6.73 -19.53
N LEU A 197 -9.69 -7.26 -19.56
CA LEU A 197 -9.96 -8.66 -19.86
C LEU A 197 -9.70 -8.96 -21.34
N TYR A 198 -8.98 -10.05 -21.60
CA TYR A 198 -8.83 -10.62 -22.93
C TYR A 198 -10.06 -11.48 -23.28
N GLN A 199 -10.52 -11.40 -24.52
CA GLN A 199 -11.43 -12.41 -25.03
C GLN A 199 -10.62 -13.64 -25.45
N VAL A 200 -10.90 -14.78 -24.82
CA VAL A 200 -10.33 -16.08 -25.18
C VAL A 200 -11.35 -16.83 -26.01
N ARG A 201 -10.90 -17.42 -27.12
CA ARG A 201 -11.78 -18.16 -28.03
C ARG A 201 -12.26 -19.47 -27.38
N PRO A 202 -13.49 -19.95 -27.63
CA PRO A 202 -14.03 -21.15 -26.96
C PRO A 202 -13.21 -22.43 -27.14
N GLU A 203 -12.43 -22.54 -28.22
CA GLU A 203 -11.51 -23.66 -28.43
C GLU A 203 -10.22 -23.58 -27.60
N TYR A 204 -10.03 -22.50 -26.83
CA TYR A 204 -8.88 -22.24 -25.96
C TYR A 204 -9.32 -21.92 -24.50
N PRO A 205 -8.47 -22.21 -23.49
CA PRO A 205 -7.31 -23.08 -23.57
C PRO A 205 -7.68 -24.50 -24.08
N PRO A 206 -6.74 -25.24 -24.68
CA PRO A 206 -7.05 -26.56 -25.23
C PRO A 206 -7.50 -27.51 -24.10
N LYS A 207 -8.18 -28.61 -24.45
CA LYS A 207 -8.82 -29.51 -23.47
C LYS A 207 -7.86 -30.17 -22.47
N ASP A 208 -6.57 -30.21 -22.79
CA ASP A 208 -5.48 -30.68 -21.93
C ASP A 208 -5.00 -29.62 -20.92
N ALA A 209 -5.53 -28.39 -21.00
CA ALA A 209 -5.24 -27.33 -20.06
C ALA A 209 -6.21 -27.37 -18.86
N GLU A 210 -5.68 -27.06 -17.69
CA GLU A 210 -6.45 -26.89 -16.46
C GLU A 210 -6.65 -25.40 -16.21
N ILE A 211 -7.90 -24.93 -16.31
CA ILE A 211 -8.26 -23.53 -16.05
C ILE A 211 -8.30 -23.31 -14.54
N LEU A 212 -7.54 -22.34 -14.04
CA LEU A 212 -7.45 -22.02 -12.61
C LEU A 212 -8.34 -20.85 -12.22
N LEU A 213 -8.35 -19.80 -13.03
CA LEU A 213 -9.06 -18.56 -12.76
C LEU A 213 -9.84 -18.12 -13.99
N ILE A 214 -11.00 -17.52 -13.73
CA ILE A 214 -11.86 -16.85 -14.71
C ILE A 214 -11.98 -15.36 -14.38
N GLY A 215 -12.17 -14.54 -15.40
CA GLY A 215 -12.29 -13.10 -15.27
C GLY A 215 -13.55 -12.57 -15.93
N LYS A 216 -14.13 -11.53 -15.30
CA LYS A 216 -15.25 -10.75 -15.79
C LYS A 216 -14.83 -9.29 -15.96
N SER A 217 -15.15 -8.68 -17.09
CA SER A 217 -14.77 -7.29 -17.35
C SER A 217 -15.63 -6.32 -16.55
N VAL A 218 -15.00 -5.29 -15.99
CA VAL A 218 -15.64 -4.17 -15.28
C VAL A 218 -15.46 -2.90 -16.11
N GLY A 219 -16.55 -2.21 -16.42
CA GLY A 219 -16.55 -1.00 -17.25
C GLY A 219 -16.07 -1.18 -18.70
N PRO A 220 -16.47 -2.23 -19.45
CA PRO A 220 -15.98 -2.45 -20.80
C PRO A 220 -16.45 -1.37 -21.79
N SER A 221 -15.54 -0.82 -22.58
CA SER A 221 -15.91 0.09 -23.68
C SER A 221 -16.49 -0.65 -24.89
N GLN A 222 -16.25 -1.96 -24.97
CA GLN A 222 -16.83 -2.87 -25.95
C GLN A 222 -17.74 -3.87 -25.22
N LYS A 223 -19.06 -3.82 -25.45
CA LYS A 223 -20.01 -4.68 -24.72
C LYS A 223 -19.75 -6.17 -25.05
N PRO A 224 -19.54 -7.04 -24.05
CA PRO A 224 -19.50 -8.48 -24.27
C PRO A 224 -20.84 -8.98 -24.82
N GLU A 225 -20.81 -9.96 -25.73
CA GLU A 225 -21.98 -10.79 -26.00
C GLU A 225 -22.34 -11.57 -24.72
N ALA A 226 -23.63 -11.74 -24.41
CA ALA A 226 -24.08 -12.28 -23.11
C ALA A 226 -23.52 -13.68 -22.76
N GLU A 227 -23.11 -14.47 -23.76
CA GLU A 227 -22.48 -15.80 -23.58
C GLU A 227 -20.95 -15.74 -23.38
N ARG A 228 -20.34 -14.55 -23.39
CA ARG A 228 -18.88 -14.32 -23.35
C ARG A 228 -18.43 -13.40 -22.20
N ASP A 229 -19.26 -13.28 -21.17
CA ASP A 229 -19.04 -12.41 -20.00
C ASP A 229 -17.93 -12.94 -19.06
N LEU A 230 -17.52 -14.20 -19.21
CA LEU A 230 -16.45 -14.84 -18.45
C LEU A 230 -15.38 -15.41 -19.39
N ASN A 231 -14.12 -15.08 -19.13
CA ASN A 231 -12.99 -15.60 -19.90
C ASN A 231 -11.92 -16.21 -18.97
N PRO A 232 -11.24 -17.30 -19.36
CA PRO A 232 -10.09 -17.81 -18.64
C PRO A 232 -8.99 -16.74 -18.50
N VAL A 233 -8.49 -16.54 -17.29
CA VAL A 233 -7.41 -15.58 -17.01
C VAL A 233 -6.15 -16.20 -16.43
N ALA A 234 -6.21 -17.43 -15.94
CA ALA A 234 -5.03 -18.22 -15.60
C ALA A 234 -5.30 -19.71 -15.82
N TRP A 235 -4.32 -20.42 -16.38
CA TRP A 235 -4.41 -21.86 -16.62
C TRP A 235 -3.02 -22.50 -16.60
N THR A 236 -3.00 -23.82 -16.46
CA THR A 236 -1.81 -24.63 -16.68
C THR A 236 -1.99 -25.56 -17.86
N ARG A 237 -0.89 -25.98 -18.48
CA ARG A 237 -0.89 -27.04 -19.50
C ARG A 237 0.50 -27.65 -19.64
N THR A 238 0.60 -28.65 -20.52
CA THR A 238 1.90 -29.16 -21.00
C THR A 238 2.14 -28.63 -22.42
N HIS A 239 3.29 -28.01 -22.68
CA HIS A 239 3.64 -27.56 -24.02
C HIS A 239 4.11 -28.75 -24.90
N PRO A 240 4.16 -28.61 -26.24
CA PRO A 240 4.49 -29.74 -27.12
C PRO A 240 5.84 -30.42 -26.89
N GLY A 241 6.81 -29.74 -26.27
CA GLY A 241 8.09 -30.34 -25.87
C GLY A 241 8.04 -31.12 -24.54
N GLY A 242 6.88 -31.18 -23.88
CA GLY A 242 6.65 -31.96 -22.67
C GLY A 242 6.82 -31.19 -21.35
N GLY A 243 7.12 -29.89 -21.40
CA GLY A 243 7.30 -29.08 -20.19
C GLY A 243 6.02 -28.45 -19.68
N LYS A 244 6.00 -28.16 -18.37
CA LYS A 244 4.88 -27.48 -17.71
C LYS A 244 4.78 -26.02 -18.15
N VAL A 245 3.55 -25.54 -18.31
CA VAL A 245 3.25 -24.13 -18.56
C VAL A 245 2.29 -23.63 -17.50
N PHE A 246 2.61 -22.50 -16.87
CA PHE A 246 1.64 -21.67 -16.18
C PHE A 246 1.49 -20.36 -16.97
N MET A 247 0.27 -20.06 -17.40
CA MET A 247 -0.03 -18.90 -18.23
C MET A 247 -1.14 -18.08 -17.59
N THR A 248 -0.98 -16.76 -17.58
CA THR A 248 -2.02 -15.84 -17.13
C THR A 248 -2.17 -14.67 -18.09
N THR A 249 -3.41 -14.29 -18.43
CA THR A 249 -3.69 -13.13 -19.31
C THR A 249 -3.71 -11.81 -18.55
N ILE A 250 -3.62 -11.84 -17.23
CA ILE A 250 -3.45 -10.66 -16.37
C ILE A 250 -1.96 -10.41 -16.10
N GLY A 251 -1.58 -9.20 -15.69
CA GLY A 251 -0.17 -8.80 -15.56
C GLY A 251 0.09 -7.32 -15.86
N HIS A 252 -0.91 -6.46 -15.72
CA HIS A 252 -0.70 -5.01 -15.70
C HIS A 252 0.23 -4.66 -14.52
N PRO A 253 1.04 -3.58 -14.57
CA PRO A 253 1.92 -3.20 -13.46
C PRO A 253 1.23 -3.16 -12.10
N GLU A 254 0.04 -2.57 -12.06
CA GLU A 254 -0.81 -2.48 -10.86
C GLU A 254 -1.29 -3.85 -10.35
N ASP A 255 -1.41 -4.87 -11.20
CA ASP A 255 -1.83 -6.20 -10.76
C ASP A 255 -0.78 -6.83 -9.84
N PHE A 256 0.51 -6.55 -10.07
CA PHE A 256 1.61 -7.02 -9.23
C PHE A 256 1.65 -6.36 -7.85
N GLU A 257 0.71 -5.46 -7.56
CA GLU A 257 0.47 -4.90 -6.23
C GLU A 257 -0.67 -5.63 -5.49
N VAL A 258 -1.50 -6.40 -6.21
CA VAL A 258 -2.59 -7.19 -5.64
C VAL A 258 -2.02 -8.44 -4.98
N PRO A 259 -2.18 -8.63 -3.64
CA PRO A 259 -1.55 -9.74 -2.93
C PRO A 259 -1.94 -11.12 -3.48
N ALA A 260 -3.21 -11.30 -3.86
CA ALA A 260 -3.70 -12.53 -4.45
C ALA A 260 -2.99 -12.87 -5.77
N PHE A 261 -2.79 -11.88 -6.65
CA PHE A 261 -2.08 -12.08 -7.91
C PHE A 261 -0.59 -12.34 -7.69
N ARG A 262 0.08 -11.58 -6.81
CA ARG A 262 1.49 -11.83 -6.45
C ARG A 262 1.68 -13.25 -5.95
N ARG A 263 0.80 -13.71 -5.06
CA ARG A 263 0.81 -15.07 -4.53
C ARG A 263 0.64 -16.11 -5.64
N LEU A 264 -0.33 -15.90 -6.54
CA LEU A 264 -0.55 -16.75 -7.70
C LEU A 264 0.72 -16.89 -8.56
N VAL A 265 1.43 -15.78 -8.82
CA VAL A 265 2.67 -15.78 -9.60
C VAL A 265 3.76 -16.64 -8.96
N PHE A 266 4.03 -16.45 -7.66
CA PHE A 266 5.05 -17.24 -6.97
C PHE A 266 4.65 -18.72 -6.87
N ASN A 267 3.37 -19.01 -6.62
CA ASN A 267 2.87 -20.37 -6.61
C ASN A 267 3.00 -21.04 -7.99
N GLY A 268 2.71 -20.32 -9.07
CA GLY A 268 2.89 -20.79 -10.45
C GLY A 268 4.35 -21.11 -10.78
N ILE A 269 5.28 -20.24 -10.36
CA ILE A 269 6.73 -20.45 -10.52
C ILE A 269 7.20 -21.69 -9.74
N HIS A 270 6.79 -21.84 -8.48
CA HIS A 270 7.11 -23.01 -7.67
C HIS A 270 6.56 -24.29 -8.28
N TRP A 271 5.30 -24.28 -8.70
CA TRP A 271 4.66 -25.43 -9.34
C TRP A 271 5.36 -25.84 -10.65
N ALA A 272 5.73 -24.85 -11.47
CA ALA A 272 6.42 -25.05 -12.74
C ALA A 272 7.80 -25.71 -12.52
N LEU A 273 8.53 -25.28 -11.48
CA LEU A 273 9.81 -25.86 -11.04
C LEU A 273 9.67 -27.18 -10.27
N GLY A 274 8.45 -27.67 -10.00
CA GLY A 274 8.22 -28.85 -9.17
C GLY A 274 8.66 -28.66 -7.71
N LYS A 275 8.75 -27.42 -7.24
CA LYS A 275 9.09 -27.07 -5.85
C LYS A 275 7.83 -27.03 -4.99
N PRO A 276 7.95 -27.27 -3.67
CA PRO A 276 6.82 -27.14 -2.75
C PRO A 276 6.22 -25.73 -2.80
N ILE A 277 4.90 -25.65 -2.89
CA ILE A 277 4.17 -24.39 -2.71
C ILE A 277 4.14 -24.09 -1.22
N LEU A 278 4.51 -22.86 -0.83
CA LEU A 278 4.61 -22.50 0.57
C LEU A 278 3.24 -22.56 1.25
N PRO A 279 3.11 -23.03 2.49
CA PRO A 279 1.82 -23.09 3.20
C PRO A 279 1.25 -21.68 3.49
N GLU A 280 -0.06 -21.58 3.71
CA GLU A 280 -0.81 -20.34 4.03
C GLU A 280 -0.25 -19.58 5.26
N SER A 281 0.37 -20.31 6.20
CA SER A 281 1.05 -19.74 7.38
C SER A 281 2.36 -19.03 7.05
N ALA A 282 2.91 -19.23 5.85
CA ALA A 282 3.85 -18.31 5.22
C ALA A 282 3.07 -17.14 4.60
N LYS A 283 2.24 -16.46 5.42
CA LYS A 283 1.95 -15.05 5.19
C LYS A 283 3.29 -14.38 4.94
N GLU A 284 3.37 -13.59 3.89
CA GLU A 284 4.55 -12.88 3.48
C GLU A 284 5.30 -12.34 4.71
N LYS A 285 6.47 -12.93 5.01
CA LYS A 285 7.49 -12.24 5.79
C LYS A 285 8.14 -11.17 4.89
N HIS A 286 7.34 -10.29 4.28
CA HIS A 286 7.70 -8.89 4.42
C HIS A 286 7.63 -8.65 5.92
N GLY A 287 8.56 -7.93 6.52
CA GLY A 287 8.46 -7.62 7.94
C GLY A 287 7.12 -6.92 8.24
N SER A 288 6.06 -7.68 8.50
CA SER A 288 4.80 -7.19 9.04
C SER A 288 5.01 -7.01 10.54
N LEU A 289 6.01 -6.21 10.89
CA LEU A 289 5.80 -5.33 12.01
C LEU A 289 4.67 -4.43 11.53
N GLN A 290 3.47 -4.65 12.08
CA GLN A 290 2.40 -3.67 11.97
C GLN A 290 3.03 -2.30 12.23
N PHE A 291 2.69 -1.32 11.41
CA PHE A 291 3.21 0.02 11.65
C PHE A 291 2.85 0.41 13.08
N GLU A 292 3.82 0.89 13.84
CA GLU A 292 3.61 1.27 15.23
C GLU A 292 4.44 2.50 15.57
N LEU A 293 3.77 3.47 16.20
CA LEU A 293 4.44 4.56 16.88
C LEU A 293 4.62 4.16 18.35
N GLN A 294 5.87 4.03 18.77
CA GLN A 294 6.30 3.69 20.12
C GLN A 294 6.29 4.92 21.02
N ASP A 295 6.37 4.66 22.33
CA ASP A 295 6.46 5.73 23.32
C ASP A 295 7.69 6.63 23.09
N GLY A 296 7.48 7.94 23.09
CA GLY A 296 8.52 8.95 22.90
C GLY A 296 9.02 9.13 21.46
N ASP A 297 8.34 8.55 20.48
CA ASP A 297 8.69 8.71 19.07
C ASP A 297 8.66 10.15 18.59
N ARG A 298 9.54 10.44 17.64
CA ARG A 298 9.76 11.77 17.06
C ARG A 298 9.61 11.66 15.56
N VAL A 299 8.46 12.10 15.07
CA VAL A 299 8.02 11.95 13.69
C VAL A 299 8.33 13.23 12.91
N ALA A 300 9.16 13.13 11.88
CA ALA A 300 9.38 14.21 10.92
C ALA A 300 8.51 14.00 9.67
N LEU A 301 7.65 14.98 9.37
CA LEU A 301 6.98 15.10 8.09
C LEU A 301 7.85 15.95 7.17
N ILE A 302 8.25 15.42 6.01
CA ILE A 302 9.14 16.12 5.07
C ILE A 302 8.61 15.91 3.66
N GLY A 303 8.48 16.98 2.88
CA GLY A 303 7.90 16.86 1.56
C GLY A 303 7.53 18.19 0.95
N GLU A 304 6.71 18.08 -0.07
CA GLU A 304 6.15 19.21 -0.82
C GLU A 304 4.76 19.63 -0.30
N ASN A 305 3.98 20.30 -1.15
CA ASN A 305 2.69 20.92 -0.84
C ASN A 305 1.70 20.02 -0.10
N LEU A 306 1.67 18.69 -0.38
CA LEU A 306 0.75 17.77 0.29
C LEU A 306 0.92 17.81 1.81
N LEU A 307 2.17 17.72 2.30
CA LEU A 307 2.46 17.76 3.73
C LEU A 307 2.60 19.18 4.25
N ASP A 308 3.10 20.16 3.48
CA ASP A 308 3.18 21.57 3.93
C ASP A 308 1.81 22.09 4.39
N ARG A 309 0.75 21.73 3.65
CA ARG A 309 -0.61 22.16 3.89
C ARG A 309 -1.32 21.40 5.03
N GLU A 310 -0.76 20.32 5.57
CA GLU A 310 -1.27 19.71 6.82
C GLU A 310 -1.32 20.72 7.97
N ARG A 311 -0.57 21.83 7.90
CA ARG A 311 -0.65 22.91 8.90
C ARG A 311 -2.02 23.60 8.98
N TYR A 312 -2.88 23.45 7.98
CA TYR A 312 -4.20 24.08 7.96
C TYR A 312 -5.26 23.21 8.63
N ASP A 313 -5.24 21.90 8.37
CA ASP A 313 -6.29 20.97 8.82
C ASP A 313 -5.80 19.90 9.81
N GLY A 314 -4.53 19.49 9.74
CA GLY A 314 -3.84 18.64 10.71
C GLY A 314 -4.31 17.19 10.82
N TYR A 315 -5.02 16.66 9.82
CA TYR A 315 -5.68 15.35 9.93
C TYR A 315 -4.70 14.17 10.03
N ILE A 316 -3.57 14.17 9.32
CA ILE A 316 -2.62 13.04 9.36
C ILE A 316 -2.02 12.89 10.76
N GLU A 317 -1.50 13.98 11.33
CA GLU A 317 -0.95 13.98 12.69
C GLU A 317 -2.03 13.64 13.73
N THR A 318 -3.21 14.23 13.58
CA THR A 318 -4.35 13.98 14.48
C THR A 318 -4.70 12.50 14.51
N LEU A 319 -4.95 11.88 13.34
CA LEU A 319 -5.38 10.48 13.31
C LEU A 319 -4.30 9.52 13.81
N LEU A 320 -3.02 9.78 13.55
CA LEU A 320 -1.93 9.00 14.14
C LEU A 320 -1.89 9.17 15.66
N THR A 321 -2.04 10.39 16.16
CA THR A 321 -2.06 10.67 17.61
C THR A 321 -3.19 9.92 18.32
N LEU A 322 -4.40 9.94 17.75
CA LEU A 322 -5.58 9.29 18.34
C LEU A 322 -5.46 7.77 18.37
N ARG A 323 -4.69 7.16 17.45
CA ARG A 323 -4.46 5.71 17.39
C ARG A 323 -3.47 5.19 18.43
N PHE A 324 -2.63 6.05 18.98
CA PHE A 324 -1.57 5.68 19.91
C PHE A 324 -1.64 6.53 21.19
N PRO A 325 -2.75 6.45 21.96
CA PRO A 325 -2.94 7.29 23.13
C PRO A 325 -1.88 7.03 24.20
N GLY A 326 -1.44 8.09 24.88
CA GLY A 326 -0.54 7.99 26.03
C GLY A 326 0.92 7.64 25.71
N ARG A 327 1.36 7.73 24.45
CA ARG A 327 2.72 7.35 24.00
C ARG A 327 3.68 8.53 23.81
N GLY A 328 3.37 9.73 24.29
CA GLY A 328 4.28 10.88 24.23
C GLY A 328 4.87 11.19 22.84
N ILE A 329 4.15 10.86 21.76
CA ILE A 329 4.62 10.99 20.38
C ILE A 329 4.66 12.48 20.02
N ARG A 330 5.75 12.91 19.39
CA ARG A 330 5.94 14.30 18.95
C ARG A 330 6.10 14.36 17.44
N PHE A 331 5.53 15.38 16.83
CA PHE A 331 5.53 15.59 15.38
C PHE A 331 6.10 16.95 15.01
N ARG A 332 6.93 17.00 13.97
CA ARG A 332 7.46 18.23 13.38
C ARG A 332 7.28 18.17 11.87
N ASN A 333 6.68 19.21 11.30
CA ASN A 333 6.44 19.31 9.87
C ASN A 333 7.45 20.25 9.20
N TYR A 334 8.44 19.66 8.56
CA TYR A 334 9.52 20.37 7.85
C TYR A 334 9.20 20.62 6.37
N SER A 335 8.08 20.10 5.86
CA SER A 335 7.67 20.09 4.44
C SER A 335 7.38 21.47 3.88
N TRP A 336 7.95 21.85 2.73
CA TRP A 336 7.89 23.21 2.17
C TRP A 336 7.22 23.26 0.79
N ALA A 337 6.27 24.18 0.62
CA ALA A 337 5.58 24.37 -0.65
C ALA A 337 6.54 24.74 -1.80
N GLY A 338 6.45 24.01 -2.91
CA GLY A 338 7.33 24.17 -4.07
C GLY A 338 8.61 23.34 -4.02
N ASP A 339 8.89 22.61 -2.93
CA ASP A 339 10.02 21.69 -2.90
C ASP A 339 9.86 20.60 -3.97
N THR A 340 10.98 20.25 -4.59
CA THR A 340 11.17 18.98 -5.29
C THR A 340 12.30 18.20 -4.62
N VAL A 341 12.57 16.99 -5.09
CA VAL A 341 13.71 16.22 -4.60
C VAL A 341 15.07 16.83 -4.98
N ARG A 342 15.09 17.80 -5.91
CA ARG A 342 16.30 18.49 -6.39
C ARG A 342 16.40 19.93 -5.90
N ILE A 343 15.28 20.62 -5.81
CA ILE A 343 15.21 22.05 -5.54
C ILE A 343 14.48 22.26 -4.22
N GLN A 344 15.23 22.67 -3.20
CA GLN A 344 14.75 23.02 -1.88
C GLN A 344 15.19 24.46 -1.60
N ALA A 345 14.55 25.42 -2.28
CA ALA A 345 14.95 26.82 -2.16
C ALA A 345 14.72 27.32 -0.74
N ARG A 346 15.78 27.84 -0.11
CA ARG A 346 15.74 28.41 1.23
C ARG A 346 16.32 29.83 1.21
N PRO A 347 15.93 30.69 2.17
CA PRO A 347 16.60 31.96 2.36
C PRO A 347 18.11 31.79 2.60
N LEU A 348 18.87 32.87 2.42
CA LEU A 348 20.32 32.83 2.60
C LEU A 348 20.68 32.41 4.05
N ASN A 349 21.71 31.55 4.18
CA ASN A 349 22.19 30.96 5.43
C ASN A 349 21.13 30.24 6.28
N PHE A 350 20.01 29.81 5.69
CA PHE A 350 19.01 29.02 6.40
C PHE A 350 19.58 27.70 6.95
N GLY A 351 20.71 27.24 6.41
CA GLY A 351 21.30 25.94 6.74
C GLY A 351 20.67 24.81 5.94
N GLU A 352 21.25 23.63 6.09
CA GLU A 352 20.73 22.41 5.49
C GLU A 352 19.61 21.83 6.36
N LEU A 353 18.77 20.97 5.77
CA LEU A 353 17.67 20.32 6.48
C LEU A 353 18.14 19.61 7.76
N GLU A 354 19.31 18.96 7.72
CA GLU A 354 19.93 18.26 8.83
C GLU A 354 20.11 19.14 10.06
N THR A 355 20.54 20.40 9.88
CA THR A 355 20.75 21.36 10.97
C THR A 355 19.48 21.59 11.78
N HIS A 356 18.31 21.38 11.17
CA HIS A 356 17.01 21.58 11.79
C HIS A 356 16.35 20.30 12.29
N LEU A 357 16.75 19.15 11.71
CA LEU A 357 16.38 17.84 12.22
C LEU A 357 17.21 17.48 13.47
N GLU A 358 18.44 17.97 13.57
CA GLU A 358 19.38 17.60 14.64
C GLU A 358 18.88 17.91 16.06
N PRO A 359 18.25 19.06 16.37
CA PRO A 359 17.68 19.29 17.70
C PRO A 359 16.50 18.35 18.03
N PHE A 360 15.79 17.88 17.01
CA PHE A 360 14.62 17.02 17.16
C PHE A 360 14.97 15.53 17.14
N GLN A 361 16.08 15.13 16.51
CA GLN A 361 16.52 13.74 16.37
C GLN A 361 15.39 12.79 15.93
N PRO A 362 14.72 13.01 14.78
CA PRO A 362 13.60 12.18 14.37
C PRO A 362 13.99 10.70 14.23
N ASN A 363 13.12 9.81 14.66
CA ASN A 363 13.27 8.35 14.51
C ASN A 363 12.17 7.71 13.64
N VAL A 364 11.19 8.50 13.21
CA VAL A 364 10.23 8.18 12.14
C VAL A 364 10.27 9.26 11.09
N PHE A 365 10.26 8.87 9.82
CA PHE A 365 10.08 9.79 8.71
C PHE A 365 8.82 9.45 7.93
N ILE A 366 8.03 10.47 7.62
CA ILE A 366 6.95 10.39 6.63
C ILE A 366 7.29 11.38 5.52
N LEU A 367 7.55 10.85 4.33
CA LEU A 367 8.06 11.59 3.19
C LEU A 367 7.01 11.68 2.09
N ALA A 368 6.80 12.86 1.51
CA ALA A 368 5.88 13.05 0.39
C ALA A 368 6.51 13.93 -0.70
N TYR A 369 6.92 13.30 -1.80
CA TYR A 369 7.45 13.95 -2.99
C TYR A 369 6.91 13.28 -4.24
N GLY A 370 6.80 14.03 -5.33
CA GLY A 370 6.50 13.52 -6.66
C GLY A 370 5.52 14.39 -7.44
N MET A 371 4.63 15.11 -6.77
CA MET A 371 3.65 16.01 -7.40
C MET A 371 4.35 17.14 -8.17
N ASN A 372 5.21 17.92 -7.51
CA ASN A 372 5.93 19.03 -8.15
C ASN A 372 6.92 18.52 -9.20
N SER A 373 7.55 17.37 -8.95
CA SER A 373 8.50 16.76 -9.90
C SER A 373 7.81 16.28 -11.18
N ALA A 374 6.57 15.77 -11.07
CA ALA A 374 5.77 15.37 -12.23
C ALA A 374 5.41 16.55 -13.16
N PHE A 375 5.38 17.78 -12.64
CA PHE A 375 5.14 18.99 -13.44
C PHE A 375 6.38 19.49 -14.20
N ASP A 376 7.57 18.97 -13.91
CA ASP A 376 8.83 19.45 -14.50
C ASP A 376 9.06 18.84 -15.90
N GLN A 377 9.56 17.60 -15.96
CA GLN A 377 9.87 16.90 -17.22
C GLN A 377 8.90 15.75 -17.53
N GLY A 378 7.78 15.66 -16.80
CA GLY A 378 6.86 14.54 -16.92
C GLY A 378 7.54 13.20 -16.62
N VAL A 379 7.22 12.16 -17.39
CA VAL A 379 7.74 10.79 -17.22
C VAL A 379 9.25 10.70 -17.42
N GLU A 380 9.83 11.52 -18.32
CA GLU A 380 11.27 11.53 -18.59
C GLU A 380 12.09 12.00 -17.37
N GLY A 381 11.48 12.73 -16.44
CA GLY A 381 12.11 13.18 -15.19
C GLY A 381 12.24 12.10 -14.11
N ILE A 382 11.62 10.93 -14.28
CA ILE A 382 11.57 9.88 -13.23
C ILE A 382 12.96 9.39 -12.80
N PRO A 383 13.93 9.10 -13.68
CA PRO A 383 15.25 8.64 -13.26
C PRO A 383 15.95 9.64 -12.34
N GLU A 384 15.87 10.93 -12.67
CA GLU A 384 16.47 12.00 -11.86
C GLU A 384 15.72 12.21 -10.55
N PHE A 385 14.39 12.11 -10.59
CA PHE A 385 13.54 12.13 -9.41
C PHE A 385 13.90 10.99 -8.43
N LEU A 386 14.06 9.76 -8.93
CA LEU A 386 14.44 8.61 -8.10
C LEU A 386 15.83 8.79 -7.49
N ALA A 387 16.80 9.33 -8.24
CA ALA A 387 18.12 9.65 -7.72
C ALA A 387 18.05 10.69 -6.59
N GLY A 388 17.29 11.77 -6.79
CA GLY A 388 17.06 12.80 -5.77
C GLY A 388 16.35 12.27 -4.53
N TYR A 389 15.30 11.46 -4.71
CA TYR A 389 14.56 10.87 -3.59
C TYR A 389 15.44 9.88 -2.81
N THR A 390 16.27 9.10 -3.51
CA THR A 390 17.28 8.22 -2.88
C THR A 390 18.27 9.02 -2.02
N SER A 391 18.70 10.19 -2.49
CA SER A 391 19.55 11.10 -1.70
C SER A 391 18.84 11.60 -0.43
N ILE A 392 17.57 12.00 -0.53
CA ILE A 392 16.75 12.38 0.64
C ILE A 392 16.60 11.22 1.62
N LEU A 393 16.41 9.99 1.13
CA LEU A 393 16.34 8.80 1.98
C LEU A 393 17.67 8.53 2.69
N ALA A 394 18.81 8.69 2.01
CA ALA A 394 20.12 8.56 2.63
C ALA A 394 20.33 9.58 3.77
N ARG A 395 19.91 10.83 3.55
CA ARG A 395 19.91 11.91 4.55
C ARG A 395 19.03 11.56 5.77
N ALA A 396 17.81 11.08 5.55
CA ALA A 396 16.92 10.62 6.62
C ALA A 396 17.53 9.42 7.39
N ARG A 397 18.16 8.47 6.67
CA ARG A 397 18.81 7.29 7.28
C ARG A 397 19.99 7.63 8.17
N ALA A 398 20.65 8.76 7.98
CA ALA A 398 21.73 9.22 8.85
C ALA A 398 21.27 9.43 10.31
N PHE A 399 19.97 9.61 10.55
CA PHE A 399 19.37 9.70 11.89
C PHE A 399 19.02 8.33 12.50
N ASN A 400 19.37 7.23 11.85
CA ASN A 400 19.04 5.86 12.25
C ASN A 400 17.54 5.65 12.57
N PRO A 401 16.63 6.05 11.65
CA PRO A 401 15.20 5.88 11.89
C PRO A 401 14.82 4.41 11.93
N ARG A 402 13.84 4.08 12.77
CA ARG A 402 13.28 2.73 12.81
C ARG A 402 12.22 2.50 11.73
N GLU A 403 11.62 3.57 11.22
CA GLU A 403 10.52 3.52 10.25
C GLU A 403 10.57 4.72 9.29
N ILE A 404 10.35 4.44 8.00
CA ILE A 404 10.26 5.46 6.94
C ILE A 404 9.06 5.09 6.07
N ALA A 405 8.11 6.01 5.92
CA ALA A 405 6.96 5.87 5.04
C ALA A 405 7.01 6.88 3.89
N LEU A 406 6.79 6.42 2.66
CA LEU A 406 6.71 7.25 1.45
C LEU A 406 5.25 7.33 1.02
N LEU A 407 4.73 8.55 0.99
CA LEU A 407 3.39 8.88 0.48
C LEU A 407 3.49 9.12 -1.03
N SER A 408 2.59 8.50 -1.80
CA SER A 408 2.46 8.82 -3.22
C SER A 408 1.86 10.22 -3.44
N PRO A 409 2.02 10.80 -4.64
CA PRO A 409 1.18 11.90 -5.09
C PRO A 409 -0.30 11.47 -5.12
N ILE A 410 -1.18 12.44 -4.95
CA ILE A 410 -2.62 12.31 -5.21
C ILE A 410 -2.92 12.55 -6.70
N THR A 411 -4.04 12.06 -7.22
CA THR A 411 -4.54 12.49 -8.54
C THR A 411 -5.00 13.94 -8.49
N LEU A 412 -4.83 14.64 -9.60
CA LEU A 412 -5.47 15.91 -9.84
C LEU A 412 -6.95 15.69 -10.11
N GLU A 413 -7.77 16.46 -9.40
CA GLU A 413 -9.21 16.42 -9.55
C GLU A 413 -9.62 17.23 -10.77
N ASP A 414 -10.41 16.62 -11.65
CA ASP A 414 -11.08 17.35 -12.72
C ASP A 414 -12.23 18.15 -12.10
N LEU A 415 -12.22 19.47 -12.29
CA LEU A 415 -13.27 20.38 -11.80
C LEU A 415 -14.21 20.85 -12.93
N GLY A 416 -13.99 20.35 -14.15
CA GLY A 416 -14.75 20.76 -15.33
C GLY A 416 -14.39 22.16 -15.87
N PRO A 417 -14.96 22.56 -17.02
CA PRO A 417 -14.68 23.84 -17.66
C PRO A 417 -14.99 25.06 -16.75
N PRO A 418 -14.17 26.14 -16.79
CA PRO A 418 -13.11 26.41 -17.75
C PRO A 418 -11.73 25.80 -17.41
N LEU A 419 -11.63 24.94 -16.39
CA LEU A 419 -10.37 24.30 -16.01
C LEU A 419 -10.02 23.14 -16.97
N PRO A 420 -8.72 22.85 -17.19
CA PRO A 420 -8.30 21.82 -18.12
C PRO A 420 -8.60 20.41 -17.61
N ASP A 421 -8.87 19.49 -18.54
CA ASP A 421 -8.88 18.04 -18.26
C ASP A 421 -7.51 17.59 -17.74
N GLN A 422 -7.52 16.86 -16.63
CA GLN A 422 -6.32 16.41 -15.94
C GLN A 422 -5.88 14.99 -16.35
N SER A 423 -6.61 14.31 -17.23
CA SER A 423 -6.36 12.90 -17.60
C SER A 423 -4.92 12.63 -18.08
N SER A 424 -4.32 13.56 -18.82
CA SER A 424 -2.91 13.47 -19.24
C SER A 424 -1.94 13.55 -18.05
N ARG A 425 -2.16 14.50 -17.14
CA ARG A 425 -1.31 14.71 -15.96
C ARG A 425 -1.44 13.57 -14.95
N ASN A 426 -2.65 13.04 -14.77
CA ASN A 426 -2.89 11.90 -13.89
C ASN A 426 -2.18 10.63 -14.40
N ARG A 427 -2.05 10.44 -15.73
CA ARG A 427 -1.20 9.38 -16.29
C ARG A 427 0.26 9.54 -15.89
N ILE A 428 0.81 10.76 -15.90
CA ILE A 428 2.17 11.03 -15.44
C ILE A 428 2.29 10.76 -13.94
N LEU A 429 1.34 11.23 -13.12
CA LEU A 429 1.36 11.01 -11.67
C LEU A 429 1.29 9.52 -11.30
N ALA A 430 0.58 8.70 -12.08
CA ALA A 430 0.55 7.25 -11.91
C ALA A 430 1.93 6.60 -12.14
N GLU A 431 2.75 7.16 -13.04
CA GLU A 431 4.13 6.72 -13.26
C GLU A 431 5.03 7.10 -12.07
N TYR A 432 4.89 8.31 -11.52
CA TYR A 432 5.61 8.71 -10.30
C TYR A 432 5.18 7.88 -9.09
N ARG A 433 3.89 7.60 -8.92
CA ARG A 433 3.37 6.67 -7.90
C ARG A 433 4.05 5.31 -8.02
N SER A 434 4.10 4.73 -9.23
CA SER A 434 4.75 3.44 -9.47
C SER A 434 6.24 3.48 -9.18
N ALA A 435 6.93 4.56 -9.57
CA ALA A 435 8.34 4.76 -9.27
C ALA A 435 8.61 4.84 -7.75
N ILE A 436 7.78 5.55 -6.99
CA ILE A 436 7.89 5.66 -5.53
C ILE A 436 7.59 4.33 -4.84
N SER A 437 6.58 3.60 -5.31
CA SER A 437 6.27 2.23 -4.87
C SER A 437 7.49 1.31 -5.05
N GLY A 438 8.11 1.35 -6.23
CA GLY A 438 9.35 0.64 -6.54
C GLY A 438 10.51 1.03 -5.61
N LEU A 439 10.75 2.33 -5.44
CA LEU A 439 11.79 2.87 -4.56
C LEU A 439 11.58 2.44 -3.10
N ALA A 440 10.35 2.52 -2.60
CA ALA A 440 10.02 2.09 -1.24
C ALA A 440 10.37 0.61 -1.03
N ARG A 441 9.99 -0.26 -1.97
CA ARG A 441 10.34 -1.69 -1.92
C ARG A 441 11.85 -1.90 -1.98
N GLU A 442 12.54 -1.21 -2.89
CA GLU A 442 13.98 -1.34 -3.05
C GLU A 442 14.74 -0.92 -1.79
N GLN A 443 14.31 0.18 -1.19
CA GLN A 443 14.93 0.80 -0.03
C GLN A 443 14.36 0.28 1.29
N GLY A 444 13.49 -0.72 1.30
CA GLY A 444 12.88 -1.26 2.53
C GLY A 444 12.11 -0.21 3.34
N CYS A 445 11.47 0.74 2.67
CA CYS A 445 10.57 1.73 3.26
C CYS A 445 9.12 1.28 3.08
N ARG A 446 8.22 1.79 3.93
CA ARG A 446 6.79 1.62 3.76
C ARG A 446 6.27 2.51 2.64
N PHE A 447 5.33 2.03 1.84
CA PHE A 447 4.65 2.81 0.82
C PHE A 447 3.20 3.04 1.22
N VAL A 448 2.71 4.26 1.04
CA VAL A 448 1.32 4.65 1.27
C VAL A 448 0.79 5.36 0.02
N ASP A 449 -0.13 4.71 -0.67
CA ASP A 449 -0.75 5.16 -1.90
C ASP A 449 -1.98 6.05 -1.64
N LEU A 450 -1.86 7.30 -2.07
CA LEU A 450 -2.88 8.33 -2.01
C LEU A 450 -3.44 8.69 -3.39
N CYS A 451 -3.08 7.96 -4.45
CA CYS A 451 -3.39 8.31 -5.85
C CYS A 451 -4.89 8.56 -6.07
N ASP A 452 -5.79 7.76 -5.49
CA ASP A 452 -7.23 8.02 -5.56
C ASP A 452 -7.89 8.04 -4.18
N LEU A 453 -8.42 9.20 -3.81
CA LEU A 453 -9.14 9.44 -2.55
C LEU A 453 -10.67 9.44 -2.73
N SER A 454 -11.16 9.21 -3.95
CA SER A 454 -12.59 9.24 -4.26
C SER A 454 -13.35 8.14 -3.49
N PRO A 455 -14.59 8.40 -3.04
CA PRO A 455 -15.43 7.37 -2.46
C PRO A 455 -15.78 6.30 -3.51
N GLN A 456 -15.36 5.06 -3.26
CA GLN A 456 -15.80 3.91 -4.04
C GLN A 456 -17.33 3.80 -3.98
N GLY A 457 -18.00 3.62 -5.13
CA GLY A 457 -19.44 3.36 -5.21
C GLY A 457 -20.37 4.56 -5.00
N SER A 458 -19.88 5.80 -4.95
CA SER A 458 -20.74 6.99 -4.86
C SER A 458 -21.22 7.46 -6.23
N ALA A 459 -22.54 7.57 -6.42
CA ALA A 459 -23.14 8.23 -7.59
C ALA A 459 -22.98 9.77 -7.59
N GLU A 460 -22.61 10.36 -6.45
CA GLU A 460 -22.44 11.81 -6.28
C GLU A 460 -20.95 12.17 -6.29
N ARG A 461 -20.59 13.16 -7.12
CA ARG A 461 -19.24 13.70 -7.23
C ARG A 461 -18.98 14.64 -6.04
N GLU A 462 -18.12 14.20 -5.13
CA GLU A 462 -17.63 15.00 -4.02
C GLU A 462 -16.31 15.66 -4.42
N PHE A 463 -16.19 16.98 -4.24
CA PHE A 463 -14.95 17.69 -4.53
C PHE A 463 -13.99 17.66 -3.33
N LEU A 464 -12.80 17.09 -3.55
CA LEU A 464 -11.79 16.87 -2.52
C LEU A 464 -10.66 17.91 -2.56
N THR A 465 -10.63 18.74 -3.59
CA THR A 465 -9.63 19.80 -3.75
C THR A 465 -10.27 21.19 -3.78
N GLU A 466 -9.46 22.22 -3.51
CA GLU A 466 -9.87 23.62 -3.65
C GLU A 466 -9.72 24.13 -5.09
N ASN A 467 -8.80 23.54 -5.86
CA ASN A 467 -8.37 24.05 -7.16
C ASN A 467 -7.97 22.97 -8.17
N GLY A 468 -8.36 21.72 -7.94
CA GLY A 468 -7.98 20.57 -8.77
C GLY A 468 -6.64 19.93 -8.39
N ILE A 469 -5.89 20.53 -7.45
CA ILE A 469 -4.55 20.07 -7.06
C ILE A 469 -4.44 19.93 -5.54
N HIS A 470 -4.77 20.98 -4.79
CA HIS A 470 -4.59 21.01 -3.34
C HIS A 470 -5.85 20.51 -2.64
N LEU A 471 -5.68 19.54 -1.73
CA LEU A 471 -6.79 19.03 -0.93
C LEU A 471 -7.42 20.16 -0.09
N ASN A 472 -8.74 20.11 0.00
CA ASN A 472 -9.52 20.84 1.00
C ASN A 472 -9.61 20.01 2.30
N ALA A 473 -10.27 20.52 3.34
CA ALA A 473 -10.42 19.82 4.62
C ALA A 473 -11.01 18.40 4.47
N ARG A 474 -11.99 18.22 3.59
CA ARG A 474 -12.60 16.90 3.29
C ARG A 474 -11.59 15.96 2.62
N GLY A 475 -10.81 16.49 1.68
CA GLY A 475 -9.71 15.77 1.02
C GLY A 475 -8.64 15.31 2.01
N TYR A 476 -8.20 16.18 2.92
CA TYR A 476 -7.22 15.82 3.95
C TYR A 476 -7.77 14.82 4.97
N TRP A 477 -9.04 14.97 5.37
CA TRP A 477 -9.71 13.99 6.20
C TRP A 477 -9.70 12.59 5.54
N ARG A 478 -9.96 12.50 4.22
CA ARG A 478 -9.89 11.24 3.48
C ARG A 478 -8.46 10.72 3.34
N ALA A 479 -7.52 11.59 2.99
CA ALA A 479 -6.11 11.23 2.87
C ALA A 479 -5.58 10.64 4.17
N ALA A 480 -5.85 11.27 5.31
CA ALA A 480 -5.44 10.75 6.61
C ALA A 480 -6.06 9.38 6.93
N ASN A 481 -7.34 9.17 6.64
CA ASN A 481 -7.97 7.86 6.82
C ASN A 481 -7.35 6.78 5.91
N ARG A 482 -6.99 7.13 4.67
CA ARG A 482 -6.26 6.26 3.75
C ARG A 482 -4.84 5.95 4.26
N VAL A 483 -4.16 6.93 4.86
CA VAL A 483 -2.87 6.70 5.53
C VAL A 483 -3.05 5.65 6.61
N LEU A 484 -4.01 5.80 7.52
CA LEU A 484 -4.28 4.81 8.57
C LEU A 484 -4.60 3.43 7.98
N GLU A 485 -5.38 3.37 6.92
CA GLU A 485 -5.74 2.12 6.23
C GLU A 485 -4.50 1.37 5.76
N GLN A 486 -3.63 2.04 4.99
CA GLN A 486 -2.46 1.40 4.40
C GLN A 486 -1.32 1.16 5.39
N LEU A 487 -1.30 1.88 6.50
CA LEU A 487 -0.44 1.56 7.63
C LEU A 487 -0.96 0.34 8.44
N GLY A 488 -2.16 -0.17 8.14
CA GLY A 488 -2.79 -1.27 8.88
C GLY A 488 -3.32 -0.83 10.25
N LEU A 489 -3.57 0.47 10.44
CA LEU A 489 -4.07 1.09 11.67
C LEU A 489 -5.59 1.26 11.68
N GLN A 490 -6.26 0.92 10.58
CA GLN A 490 -7.68 0.65 10.64
C GLN A 490 -7.84 -0.71 11.32
N GLY A 491 -8.21 -0.68 12.61
CA GLY A 491 -8.37 -1.89 13.39
C GLY A 491 -9.40 -2.83 12.75
N PRO A 492 -9.38 -4.14 13.09
CA PRO A 492 -10.53 -4.98 12.82
C PRO A 492 -11.71 -4.32 13.52
N GLY A 493 -12.68 -3.79 12.76
CA GLY A 493 -13.69 -2.84 13.26
C GLY A 493 -14.12 -3.19 14.68
N LEU A 494 -13.90 -2.27 15.64
CA LEU A 494 -14.06 -2.55 17.07
C LEU A 494 -15.45 -3.16 17.31
N ARG A 495 -15.53 -4.45 17.64
CA ARG A 495 -16.82 -5.12 17.85
C ARG A 495 -17.20 -5.02 19.31
N LEU A 496 -18.24 -4.25 19.60
CA LEU A 496 -18.90 -4.23 20.89
C LEU A 496 -20.06 -5.22 20.83
N GLU A 497 -19.87 -6.39 21.43
CA GLU A 497 -20.86 -7.48 21.45
C GLU A 497 -21.47 -7.58 22.83
N VAL A 498 -22.78 -7.46 22.94
CA VAL A 498 -23.53 -7.44 24.21
C VAL A 498 -24.53 -8.59 24.22
N ASP A 499 -24.48 -9.43 25.25
CA ASP A 499 -25.53 -10.41 25.56
C ASP A 499 -26.39 -9.83 26.69
N ALA A 500 -27.54 -9.28 26.31
CA ALA A 500 -28.47 -8.64 27.23
C ALA A 500 -29.16 -9.64 28.18
N ARG A 501 -29.26 -10.93 27.80
CA ARG A 501 -29.84 -11.97 28.66
C ARG A 501 -28.90 -12.33 29.80
N ARG A 502 -27.63 -12.53 29.48
CA ARG A 502 -26.59 -12.92 30.45
C ARG A 502 -25.99 -11.73 31.19
N GLY A 503 -26.20 -10.50 30.70
CA GLY A 503 -25.60 -9.31 31.30
C GLY A 503 -24.09 -9.31 31.13
N SER A 504 -23.60 -9.69 29.94
CA SER A 504 -22.19 -9.74 29.61
C SER A 504 -21.91 -9.02 28.31
N ALA A 505 -20.73 -8.44 28.16
CA ALA A 505 -20.32 -7.78 26.93
C ALA A 505 -18.84 -8.00 26.65
N THR A 506 -18.45 -7.87 25.38
CA THR A 506 -17.05 -7.89 24.94
C THR A 506 -16.75 -6.73 24.00
N LEU A 507 -15.52 -6.21 24.08
CA LEU A 507 -14.96 -5.27 23.11
C LEU A 507 -13.78 -5.95 22.42
N ALA A 508 -13.89 -6.16 21.11
CA ALA A 508 -12.92 -6.90 20.30
C ALA A 508 -12.56 -8.26 20.94
N GLY A 509 -13.57 -8.97 21.46
CA GLY A 509 -13.42 -10.28 22.12
C GLY A 509 -12.93 -10.24 23.57
N LYS A 510 -12.58 -9.07 24.13
CA LYS A 510 -12.21 -8.94 25.55
C LYS A 510 -13.43 -8.62 26.40
N ALA A 511 -13.61 -9.34 27.50
CA ALA A 511 -14.73 -9.13 28.41
C ALA A 511 -14.76 -7.72 29.01
N ILE A 512 -15.94 -7.12 29.06
CA ILE A 512 -16.21 -5.83 29.71
C ILE A 512 -16.68 -6.11 31.13
N PRO A 513 -15.97 -5.63 32.17
CA PRO A 513 -16.21 -6.05 33.55
C PRO A 513 -17.48 -5.48 34.17
N LYS A 514 -18.02 -4.37 33.66
CA LYS A 514 -19.17 -3.68 34.25
C LYS A 514 -20.34 -3.58 33.26
N VAL A 515 -21.30 -4.49 33.41
CA VAL A 515 -22.58 -4.51 32.70
C VAL A 515 -23.71 -4.54 33.73
N GLU A 516 -24.52 -3.49 33.75
CA GLU A 516 -25.67 -3.34 34.66
C GLU A 516 -26.96 -3.59 33.87
N ARG A 517 -27.78 -4.53 34.35
CA ARG A 517 -29.07 -4.85 33.73
C ARG A 517 -30.18 -4.18 34.52
N GLY A 518 -31.00 -3.39 33.83
CA GLY A 518 -32.23 -2.80 34.37
C GLY A 518 -33.49 -3.44 33.77
N PRO A 519 -34.68 -3.09 34.28
CA PRO A 519 -35.97 -3.55 33.74
C PRO A 519 -36.23 -3.07 32.30
N GLU A 520 -35.64 -1.95 31.90
CA GLU A 520 -35.86 -1.32 30.58
C GLU A 520 -34.64 -1.46 29.64
N GLY A 521 -33.57 -2.16 30.03
CA GLY A 521 -32.40 -2.32 29.17
C GLY A 521 -31.07 -2.63 29.85
N VAL A 522 -29.97 -2.26 29.21
CA VAL A 522 -28.58 -2.57 29.61
C VAL A 522 -27.75 -1.29 29.63
N GLU A 523 -26.97 -1.10 30.69
CA GLU A 523 -25.91 -0.09 30.76
C GLU A 523 -24.54 -0.75 30.88
N LEU A 524 -23.54 -0.21 30.21
CA LEU A 524 -22.17 -0.69 30.27
C LEU A 524 -21.18 0.47 30.26
N ALA A 525 -20.06 0.31 30.95
CA ALA A 525 -18.91 1.22 30.88
C ALA A 525 -17.85 0.59 29.98
N VAL A 526 -17.45 1.30 28.92
CA VAL A 526 -16.58 0.78 27.86
C VAL A 526 -15.30 1.60 27.79
N ASP A 527 -14.17 0.94 28.02
CA ASP A 527 -12.84 1.52 27.85
C ASP A 527 -12.37 1.28 26.41
N PHE A 528 -12.56 2.26 25.54
CA PHE A 528 -12.10 2.17 24.17
C PHE A 528 -10.56 2.30 24.11
N PRO A 529 -9.88 1.50 23.28
CA PRO A 529 -8.41 1.53 23.20
C PRO A 529 -7.85 2.78 22.51
N PHE A 530 -8.67 3.51 21.76
CA PHE A 530 -8.29 4.71 21.04
C PHE A 530 -9.51 5.59 20.75
N LEU A 531 -9.26 6.87 20.49
CA LEU A 531 -10.31 7.80 20.08
C LEU A 531 -10.70 7.59 18.61
N PRO A 532 -11.97 7.84 18.25
CA PRO A 532 -12.44 7.80 16.87
C PRO A 532 -11.85 8.96 16.05
N PRO A 533 -11.91 8.93 14.70
CA PRO A 533 -11.52 10.07 13.87
C PRO A 533 -12.47 11.26 14.09
N PRO A 534 -12.02 12.51 13.84
CA PRO A 534 -12.90 13.67 13.87
C PRO A 534 -14.08 13.50 12.89
N MET A 535 -15.17 14.23 13.15
CA MET A 535 -16.32 14.26 12.24
C MET A 535 -15.90 14.63 10.82
N VAL A 536 -16.62 14.08 9.84
CA VAL A 536 -16.32 14.35 8.44
C VAL A 536 -16.61 15.84 8.15
N PRO A 537 -15.66 16.59 7.58
CA PRO A 537 -15.90 17.96 7.17
C PRO A 537 -17.06 18.07 6.17
N PRO A 538 -17.80 19.19 6.14
CA PRO A 538 -18.85 19.40 5.15
C PRO A 538 -18.26 19.35 3.73
N SER A 539 -19.03 18.82 2.79
CA SER A 539 -18.58 18.73 1.41
C SER A 539 -18.77 20.09 0.73
N GLN A 540 -17.81 20.51 -0.11
CA GLN A 540 -17.99 21.70 -0.96
C GLN A 540 -18.80 21.34 -2.20
N VAL A 541 -20.04 20.84 -2.03
CA VAL A 541 -20.93 20.58 -3.18
C VAL A 541 -21.40 21.93 -3.74
N TRP A 542 -21.10 22.19 -5.01
CA TRP A 542 -21.47 23.42 -5.73
C TRP A 542 -22.98 23.60 -5.97
N ARG A 543 -23.83 22.75 -5.36
CA ARG A 543 -25.31 22.85 -5.43
C ARG A 543 -25.89 22.86 -4.02
N LYS A 544 -26.67 23.91 -3.73
CA LYS A 544 -27.53 23.99 -2.54
C LYS A 544 -28.41 22.74 -2.45
N GLY A 545 -28.21 21.92 -1.42
CA GLY A 545 -29.25 21.00 -0.91
C GLY A 545 -28.92 19.52 -0.80
N SER A 546 -27.73 19.04 -1.14
CA SER A 546 -27.41 17.58 -1.06
C SER A 546 -26.46 17.17 0.07
N ASP A 547 -25.99 18.10 0.90
CA ASP A 547 -25.11 17.79 2.03
C ASP A 547 -25.91 17.24 3.22
N LYS A 548 -26.67 16.16 2.99
CA LYS A 548 -27.04 15.26 4.09
C LYS A 548 -25.76 14.48 4.40
N GLY A 549 -24.93 15.07 5.26
CA GLY A 549 -23.61 14.59 5.66
C GLY A 549 -23.60 13.06 5.71
N ARG A 550 -22.96 12.44 4.72
CA ARG A 550 -22.78 10.99 4.74
C ARG A 550 -21.97 10.64 5.97
N GLU A 551 -22.51 9.66 6.70
CA GLU A 551 -21.94 9.20 7.95
C GLU A 551 -20.47 8.80 7.75
N PRO A 552 -19.59 9.15 8.70
CA PRO A 552 -18.20 8.68 8.69
C PRO A 552 -18.16 7.16 8.59
N PRO A 553 -17.12 6.56 7.98
CA PRO A 553 -16.89 5.14 8.01
C PRO A 553 -16.92 4.70 9.48
N GLY A 554 -17.96 3.95 9.83
CA GLY A 554 -18.22 3.64 11.22
C GLY A 554 -17.05 2.84 11.80
N CYS A 555 -16.59 3.28 12.97
CA CYS A 555 -15.33 2.81 13.56
C CYS A 555 -15.50 1.55 14.42
N ALA A 556 -16.75 1.15 14.67
CA ALA A 556 -17.09 0.04 15.54
C ALA A 556 -18.44 -0.58 15.15
N LEU A 557 -18.56 -1.89 15.33
CA LEU A 557 -19.79 -2.65 15.17
C LEU A 557 -20.42 -2.86 16.55
N LEU A 558 -21.65 -2.42 16.76
CA LEU A 558 -22.44 -2.78 17.94
C LEU A 558 -23.38 -3.93 17.58
N ARG A 559 -23.23 -5.05 18.28
CA ARG A 559 -24.16 -6.19 18.20
C ARG A 559 -24.74 -6.48 19.57
N VAL A 560 -26.05 -6.57 19.67
CA VAL A 560 -26.75 -6.84 20.92
C VAL A 560 -27.68 -8.03 20.73
N GLU A 561 -27.37 -9.13 21.40
CA GLU A 561 -28.22 -10.32 21.42
C GLU A 561 -29.09 -10.35 22.67
N GLY A 562 -30.22 -11.04 22.57
CA GLY A 562 -31.05 -11.34 23.74
C GLY A 562 -31.97 -10.22 24.22
N LEU A 563 -32.10 -9.13 23.45
CA LEU A 563 -33.14 -8.13 23.67
C LEU A 563 -34.53 -8.72 23.37
N GLU A 564 -35.56 -8.22 24.06
CA GLU A 564 -36.95 -8.49 23.67
C GLU A 564 -37.30 -7.73 22.38
N PRO A 565 -38.24 -8.23 21.56
CA PRO A 565 -38.75 -7.49 20.41
C PRO A 565 -39.22 -6.08 20.78
N GLY A 566 -38.86 -5.11 19.96
CA GLY A 566 -39.13 -3.69 20.20
C GLY A 566 -38.04 -2.77 19.63
N LYS A 567 -38.21 -1.46 19.85
CA LYS A 567 -37.22 -0.42 19.50
C LYS A 567 -36.40 -0.05 20.73
N TYR A 568 -35.10 0.14 20.53
CA TYR A 568 -34.17 0.51 21.59
C TYR A 568 -33.41 1.77 21.20
N THR A 569 -33.26 2.66 22.16
CA THR A 569 -32.42 3.84 22.09
C THR A 569 -31.03 3.47 22.58
N VAL A 570 -30.03 3.61 21.72
CA VAL A 570 -28.60 3.56 22.06
C VAL A 570 -28.13 4.98 22.34
N ALA A 571 -27.59 5.23 23.52
CA ALA A 571 -26.98 6.52 23.87
C ALA A 571 -25.58 6.34 24.45
N PHE A 572 -24.72 7.33 24.19
CA PHE A 572 -23.35 7.37 24.66
C PHE A 572 -23.17 8.56 25.61
N ASN A 573 -22.71 8.29 26.83
CA ASN A 573 -22.57 9.27 27.91
C ASN A 573 -23.86 10.06 28.22
N GLY A 574 -25.03 9.53 27.87
CA GLY A 574 -26.32 10.22 28.01
C GLY A 574 -26.44 11.51 27.18
N LYS A 575 -25.64 11.64 26.10
CA LYS A 575 -25.64 12.77 25.17
C LYS A 575 -26.17 12.34 23.80
N ALA A 576 -26.75 13.29 23.07
CA ALA A 576 -27.14 13.11 21.67
C ALA A 576 -25.88 13.04 20.76
N PRO A 577 -25.93 12.35 19.60
CA PRO A 577 -27.09 11.71 18.99
C PRO A 577 -27.45 10.36 19.62
N GLU A 578 -28.75 10.14 19.86
CA GLU A 578 -29.28 8.84 20.26
C GLU A 578 -29.75 8.07 19.02
N LEU A 579 -29.36 6.78 18.91
CA LEU A 579 -29.78 5.93 17.80
C LEU A 579 -30.96 5.07 18.24
N THR A 580 -32.16 5.33 17.70
CA THR A 580 -33.31 4.46 17.92
C THR A 580 -33.36 3.38 16.83
N LEU A 581 -33.10 2.13 17.21
CA LEU A 581 -33.00 1.00 16.28
C LEU A 581 -33.92 -0.16 16.73
N PRO A 582 -34.54 -0.89 15.79
CA PRO A 582 -35.20 -2.15 16.13
C PRO A 582 -34.22 -3.18 16.69
N SER A 583 -34.67 -4.00 17.63
CA SER A 583 -33.89 -5.11 18.22
C SER A 583 -33.28 -6.03 17.17
N GLU A 584 -34.00 -6.33 16.07
CA GLU A 584 -33.50 -7.17 14.98
C GLU A 584 -32.28 -6.57 14.25
N PHE A 585 -32.15 -5.23 14.20
CA PHE A 585 -31.00 -4.56 13.61
C PHE A 585 -29.81 -4.66 14.56
N LEU A 586 -30.03 -4.43 15.86
CA LEU A 586 -29.01 -4.57 16.88
C LEU A 586 -28.49 -6.02 16.98
N GLU A 587 -29.36 -7.02 16.81
CA GLU A 587 -28.98 -8.45 16.82
C GLU A 587 -28.13 -8.85 15.60
N LYS A 588 -28.42 -8.27 14.43
CA LYS A 588 -27.60 -8.43 13.20
C LYS A 588 -26.28 -7.67 13.27
N GLY A 589 -26.21 -6.63 14.11
CA GLY A 589 -25.06 -5.75 14.23
C GLY A 589 -25.26 -4.47 13.41
N VAL A 590 -25.00 -3.33 14.04
CA VAL A 590 -25.05 -2.01 13.41
C VAL A 590 -23.69 -1.36 13.53
N THR A 591 -23.15 -0.89 12.42
CA THR A 591 -21.95 -0.07 12.45
C THR A 591 -22.32 1.26 13.08
N LEU A 592 -21.68 1.59 14.18
CA LEU A 592 -21.93 2.85 14.86
C LEU A 592 -21.29 3.97 14.03
N PRO A 593 -22.10 4.96 13.57
CA PRO A 593 -21.53 6.20 13.05
C PRO A 593 -20.71 6.82 14.19
N THR A 594 -19.54 7.37 13.89
CA THR A 594 -18.69 7.95 14.94
C THR A 594 -19.49 8.94 15.77
N PRO A 595 -19.16 9.13 17.05
CA PRO A 595 -18.41 8.33 18.00
C PRO A 595 -19.23 8.06 19.26
N PHE A 596 -18.64 7.32 20.16
CA PHE A 596 -19.18 7.01 21.46
C PHE A 596 -19.21 8.24 22.40
N GLY A 597 -19.64 9.42 21.94
CA GLY A 597 -19.68 10.68 22.68
C GLY A 597 -18.34 11.40 22.83
N ALA A 598 -17.40 11.16 21.92
CA ALA A 598 -16.02 11.68 21.95
C ALA A 598 -15.68 12.65 20.79
N GLU A 599 -16.68 13.16 20.07
CA GLU A 599 -16.55 14.07 18.93
C GLU A 599 -15.76 15.30 19.31
N GLU A 600 -16.21 15.98 20.38
CA GLU A 600 -15.66 17.25 20.81
C GLU A 600 -14.24 17.06 21.32
N GLN A 601 -13.97 15.99 22.06
CA GLN A 601 -12.62 15.64 22.51
C GLN A 601 -11.68 15.45 21.33
N THR A 602 -12.12 14.70 20.32
CA THR A 602 -11.34 14.41 19.12
C THR A 602 -11.09 15.67 18.28
N GLU A 603 -12.10 16.52 18.12
CA GLU A 603 -11.98 17.79 17.40
C GLU A 603 -11.11 18.80 18.18
N GLN A 604 -11.17 18.80 19.52
CA GLN A 604 -10.28 19.61 20.35
C GLN A 604 -8.82 19.18 20.18
N VAL A 605 -8.53 17.87 20.14
CA VAL A 605 -7.18 17.36 19.81
C VAL A 605 -6.73 17.88 18.45
N ARG A 606 -7.58 17.80 17.42
CA ARG A 606 -7.25 18.29 16.07
C ARG A 606 -6.91 19.78 16.06
N ARG A 607 -7.70 20.62 16.73
CA ARG A 607 -7.46 22.07 16.81
C ARG A 607 -6.13 22.38 17.50
N LEU A 608 -5.81 21.67 18.59
CA LEU A 608 -4.53 21.83 19.27
C LEU A 608 -3.34 21.37 18.41
N VAL A 609 -3.50 20.31 17.62
CA VAL A 609 -2.50 19.88 16.62
C VAL A 609 -2.22 21.00 15.61
N VAL A 610 -3.28 21.65 15.09
CA VAL A 610 -3.15 22.78 14.16
C VAL A 610 -2.47 23.98 14.83
N GLU A 611 -2.89 24.38 16.04
CA GLU A 611 -2.27 25.46 16.81
C GLU A 611 -0.78 25.20 17.05
N LYS A 612 -0.43 23.98 17.51
CA LYS A 612 0.95 23.54 17.72
C LYS A 612 1.76 23.59 16.42
N ASN A 613 1.20 23.10 15.32
CA ASN A 613 1.90 23.13 14.03
C ASN A 613 2.08 24.55 13.49
N GLN A 614 1.17 25.46 13.79
CA GLN A 614 1.33 26.87 13.46
C GLN A 614 2.46 27.53 14.27
N LEU A 615 2.57 27.25 15.56
CA LEU A 615 3.69 27.69 16.39
C LEU A 615 5.02 27.15 15.85
N PHE A 616 5.07 25.84 15.54
CA PHE A 616 6.25 25.25 14.94
C PHE A 616 6.58 25.86 13.58
N PHE A 617 5.58 26.15 12.74
CA PHE A 617 5.79 26.81 11.45
C PHE A 617 6.47 28.17 11.63
N PHE A 618 6.05 29.00 12.60
CA PHE A 618 6.70 30.29 12.83
C PHE A 618 8.11 30.17 13.43
N ARG A 619 8.34 29.11 14.22
CA ARG A 619 9.66 28.77 14.76
C ARG A 619 10.63 28.25 13.68
N TRP A 620 10.12 27.43 12.77
CA TRP A 620 10.84 26.79 11.66
C TRP A 620 11.07 27.77 10.51
N ARG A 621 10.05 28.58 10.18
CA ARG A 621 10.02 29.55 9.08
C ARG A 621 9.64 30.93 9.58
N ALA A 622 10.54 31.49 10.35
CA ALA A 622 10.37 32.81 10.89
C ALA A 622 10.06 33.84 9.78
N HIS A 623 9.04 34.64 10.01
CA HIS A 623 8.67 35.71 9.09
C HIS A 623 9.85 36.68 8.97
N ASN A 624 10.29 36.96 7.73
CA ASN A 624 11.48 37.75 7.44
C ASN A 624 12.81 37.17 7.96
N GLY A 625 13.00 35.88 7.70
CA GLY A 625 14.23 35.16 8.01
C GLY A 625 15.56 35.77 7.54
N GLU A 626 15.56 36.71 6.59
CA GLU A 626 16.77 37.45 6.19
C GLU A 626 17.43 38.20 7.37
N TYR A 627 16.66 38.53 8.42
CA TYR A 627 17.14 39.14 9.67
C TYR A 627 17.69 38.13 10.68
N ILE A 628 17.24 36.87 10.62
CA ILE A 628 17.62 35.82 11.57
C ILE A 628 18.83 35.05 11.04
N TYR A 629 18.77 34.63 9.78
CA TYR A 629 19.83 33.87 9.11
C TYR A 629 20.45 34.64 7.92
N GLY A 630 19.70 35.46 7.18
CA GLY A 630 20.19 36.04 5.92
C GLY A 630 21.18 37.21 6.04
N ARG A 631 21.35 38.01 4.98
CA ARG A 631 22.38 39.08 4.93
C ARG A 631 22.17 40.17 5.96
N ARG A 632 20.93 40.36 6.42
CA ARG A 632 20.59 41.35 7.45
C ARG A 632 20.76 40.80 8.87
N SER A 633 21.16 39.55 9.00
CA SER A 633 21.76 39.06 10.24
C SER A 633 23.02 39.85 10.57
N LYS A 634 23.75 40.45 9.61
CA LYS A 634 24.90 41.34 9.90
C LYS A 634 24.61 42.76 9.39
N SER A 635 24.41 43.72 10.30
CA SER A 635 24.09 45.11 9.97
C SER A 635 25.38 45.87 9.67
N SER A 636 25.45 46.47 8.48
CA SER A 636 26.49 47.43 8.10
C SER A 636 26.31 48.73 8.89
N GLY A 637 26.87 48.76 10.10
CA GLY A 637 26.74 49.86 11.07
C GLY A 637 26.95 49.45 12.53
N ASP A 638 27.01 48.14 12.80
CA ASP A 638 27.36 47.59 14.11
C ASP A 638 28.89 47.59 14.31
N PRO A 639 29.45 48.31 15.29
CA PRO A 639 30.90 48.36 15.53
C PRO A 639 31.51 47.00 15.88
N ASP A 640 30.72 46.02 16.34
CA ASP A 640 31.16 44.67 16.69
C ASP A 640 30.99 43.66 15.54
N GLY A 641 30.42 44.08 14.41
CA GLY A 641 30.26 43.24 13.20
C GLY A 641 29.29 42.07 13.35
N GLN A 642 28.41 42.08 14.36
CA GLN A 642 27.44 41.02 14.64
C GLN A 642 26.09 41.25 13.97
N GLY A 643 25.65 42.50 13.79
CA GLY A 643 24.31 42.82 13.31
C GLY A 643 23.19 42.29 14.20
N ASN A 644 22.19 41.64 13.62
CA ASN A 644 21.17 40.87 14.33
C ASN A 644 21.59 39.40 14.60
N ALA A 645 22.73 38.95 14.09
CA ALA A 645 23.30 37.64 14.37
C ALA A 645 23.81 37.70 15.81
N GLY A 646 23.00 37.24 16.75
CA GLY A 646 23.22 37.45 18.17
C GLY A 646 22.35 38.54 18.80
N ASN A 647 21.28 39.01 18.16
CA ASN A 647 20.20 39.69 18.89
C ASN A 647 19.68 38.69 19.93
N ASP A 648 19.95 38.98 21.20
CA ASP A 648 19.65 38.15 22.38
C ASP A 648 18.15 37.96 22.63
N GLN A 649 17.31 38.84 22.07
CA GLN A 649 15.86 38.72 22.13
C GLN A 649 15.36 37.53 21.30
N PHE A 650 15.86 37.36 20.06
CA PHE A 650 15.39 36.29 19.16
C PHE A 650 15.57 34.87 19.71
N PRO A 651 16.72 34.49 20.32
CA PRO A 651 16.85 33.23 21.05
C PRO A 651 15.78 33.04 22.13
N ALA A 652 15.40 34.10 22.85
CA ALA A 652 14.35 34.04 23.85
C ALA A 652 12.97 33.83 23.23
N GLU A 653 12.63 34.53 22.12
CA GLU A 653 11.36 34.27 21.41
C GLU A 653 11.33 32.87 20.77
N MET A 654 12.44 32.39 20.23
CA MET A 654 12.54 31.02 19.70
C MET A 654 12.38 29.98 20.81
N ALA A 655 12.98 30.22 21.99
CA ALA A 655 12.77 29.37 23.16
C ALA A 655 11.32 29.43 23.68
N GLU A 656 10.66 30.59 23.58
CA GLU A 656 9.26 30.73 23.93
C GLU A 656 8.34 29.94 22.99
N PHE A 657 8.62 29.91 21.68
CA PHE A 657 7.93 29.00 20.77
C PHE A 657 8.11 27.54 21.17
N GLU A 658 9.33 27.10 21.52
CA GLU A 658 9.56 25.72 21.98
C GLU A 658 8.76 25.40 23.26
N ARG A 659 8.69 26.34 24.20
CA ARG A 659 7.90 26.22 25.43
C ARG A 659 6.41 26.06 25.11
N LEU A 660 5.85 26.94 24.28
CA LEU A 660 4.44 26.90 23.86
C LEU A 660 4.11 25.62 23.07
N ILE A 661 5.01 25.16 22.21
CA ILE A 661 4.86 23.89 21.49
C ILE A 661 4.80 22.73 22.49
N ALA A 662 5.73 22.67 23.46
CA ALA A 662 5.75 21.62 24.46
C ALA A 662 4.49 21.60 25.34
N GLU A 663 3.95 22.78 25.69
CA GLU A 663 2.68 22.88 26.42
C GLU A 663 1.50 22.30 25.62
N LYS A 664 1.43 22.63 24.32
CA LYS A 664 0.39 22.08 23.44
C LYS A 664 0.56 20.58 23.23
N GLU A 665 1.78 20.08 23.10
CA GLU A 665 2.06 18.64 23.02
C GLU A 665 1.61 17.89 24.28
N ALA A 666 1.85 18.47 25.47
CA ALA A 666 1.36 17.90 26.72
C ALA A 666 -0.17 17.91 26.80
N GLU A 667 -0.83 18.98 26.35
CA GLU A 667 -2.29 19.07 26.28
C GLU A 667 -2.89 18.04 25.32
N ILE A 668 -2.32 17.93 24.11
CA ILE A 668 -2.69 16.91 23.11
C ILE A 668 -2.54 15.51 23.68
N SER A 669 -1.39 15.20 24.28
CA SER A 669 -1.13 13.86 24.84
C SER A 669 -2.11 13.49 25.94
N ARG A 670 -2.57 14.46 26.74
CA ARG A 670 -3.60 14.24 27.77
C ARG A 670 -4.98 14.01 27.15
N LEU A 671 -5.39 14.85 26.20
CA LEU A 671 -6.71 14.78 25.57
C LEU A 671 -6.86 13.62 24.59
N ALA A 672 -5.77 13.10 24.03
CA ALA A 672 -5.81 11.95 23.12
C ALA A 672 -6.15 10.63 23.83
N VAL A 673 -6.05 10.57 25.17
CA VAL A 673 -6.42 9.37 25.95
C VAL A 673 -7.95 9.26 26.03
N PRO A 674 -8.54 8.13 25.58
CA PRO A 674 -9.98 7.93 25.67
C PRO A 674 -10.47 7.92 27.11
N GLU A 675 -11.57 8.63 27.38
CA GLU A 675 -12.29 8.50 28.64
C GLU A 675 -13.24 7.28 28.57
N PRO A 676 -13.51 6.60 29.71
CA PRO A 676 -14.50 5.53 29.76
C PRO A 676 -15.87 6.02 29.28
N VAL A 677 -16.46 5.33 28.30
CA VAL A 677 -17.77 5.70 27.76
C VAL A 677 -18.87 4.87 28.42
N ARG A 678 -19.89 5.54 28.96
CA ARG A 678 -21.13 4.88 29.34
C ARG A 678 -22.01 4.66 28.10
N VAL A 679 -22.27 3.41 27.75
CA VAL A 679 -23.25 3.05 26.71
C VAL A 679 -24.53 2.62 27.41
N SER A 680 -25.66 3.20 27.02
CA SER A 680 -26.98 2.80 27.50
C SER A 680 -27.85 2.33 26.35
N LEU A 681 -28.43 1.15 26.51
CA LEU A 681 -29.43 0.55 25.63
C LEU A 681 -30.75 0.55 26.38
N ARG A 682 -31.72 1.36 25.98
CA ARG A 682 -33.02 1.48 26.67
C ARG A 682 -34.18 1.20 25.71
N LYS A 683 -35.13 0.37 26.12
CA LYS A 683 -36.35 0.11 25.35
C LYS A 683 -37.12 1.41 25.24
N LYS A 684 -37.53 1.78 24.02
CA LYS A 684 -38.37 2.95 23.79
C LYS A 684 -39.81 2.54 24.03
N ASP A 685 -40.49 3.19 24.98
CA ASP A 685 -41.92 3.03 25.16
C ASP A 685 -42.64 3.49 23.89
N ASP A 686 -43.52 2.64 23.34
CA ASP A 686 -44.41 3.09 22.27
C ASP A 686 -45.39 4.10 22.87
N PRO A 687 -45.45 5.35 22.37
CA PRO A 687 -46.52 6.25 22.75
C PRO A 687 -47.81 5.66 22.17
N ASN A 688 -48.67 5.13 23.05
CA ASN A 688 -50.04 4.75 22.72
C ASN A 688 -50.82 5.91 22.09
#